data_AF-A0A1Y4U3Y0-F1
#
_entry.id   AF-A0A1Y4U3Y0-F1
#
_cell.length_a   1.000
_cell.length_b   1.000
_cell.length_c   1.000
_cell.angle_alpha   90.00
_cell.angle_beta   90.00
_cell.angle_gamma   90.00
#
_symmetry.space_group_name_H-M   'P 1'
#
loop_
_entity.id
_entity.type
_entity.pdbx_description
1 polymer ?
#
loop_
_entity_poly.entity_id
_entity_poly.type
_entity_poly.pdbx_seq_one_letter_code
_entity_poly.pdbx_strand_id
1 'polypeptide(L)'
;MKYFSSLKLKLIYVFRINDAVHEGCLKIGEATCDDESVIGLAPNSKPLNEAARKRINQYTQTAGIRYELLHTELTLYNRGGLCTFNDKEVHAVLERSGVKRKVFDKENKANEWFVTTLDVVKRAIAAVKEGKESLLPGEVAHGRSPIIFRPEQCEAIEKTEKQFRKGNQMLWNAKMRFGKTLSALQVVKDMDFKRTLILTHRPVVDSGWFEDFGKIFYDRTNFAYGSKNNGESHASLERRARIDELHYVYFASMQDLRGSEVVGGNFDKNNEVFATPWDLIIVDEAHEGTQTELGKAVMAELVKEDTKVLRLSGTPFNLLDDFKENEIYTWDYVMEQRAKHEWDQTHFGDPNPYAALPAMNIYTYDLGRLLNEFVDEDVAFNFREFFRVDKNGGFIHERDVSAFLNLLTKEDKDSCYPFANEEYRNVFRHTLWMVPGVKEAKVLSALLQRHSMFQHFHIVNVAGDGDEDEENRGALEMVNEAIGKDPDATRTITLSCRRLTTGVSVPAWTAVFMLSGSYNTAASSYMQTIFRVQTPATINGRVKEQCYVFDFAPDRTLKVLAETAKISAKAGKTSQDDRKTMGDFLNFCPVISIEGSRMDKFDVPRMLEQLKKVYVERVVRNGFEDNSLYNDELLKLGDLELQEFDALKKIIGQTKAMPKTNQVDINNQGLNNEEYEEKEKLEKKPKKELTEEEKRRLEELRKKTKNREAAISILRGISIRMPLLIYGAELDNEDEEITIDNFAEKIDPRSWEEFMPKGVSKQRFNAFKKYYDPDIFRAAGKRIRAMAKAADKLSVEERIGRITDIFSTFRNPDKETVLTPWRVVNMHLGDCLGGYCFFDKDYEHTIDEPRFIDHGKVTEKVFTTDSRILEINSKSGLYPLYMAYSIYRARLKDSTISADTLEAQQAVWDKTVAENIFVVCKTPMAKSITKRTLVGFRKAKVNTRYFEDLINQIKNKPQNFIEKMAKGRSFWKANDDDNMKFNAIVGNPPYQVMDGGGAGTSAIPVYNRFIGIAKRMQPQYLSMIMPAKWYTGGKGLYDFRNDMLHDKHISYLADFADSRDCFTTVDIAGGICYFLWNKKYIGPCTFVNVNKNQRSSDIRYLDAQESFVRNSESVAIIQKVKAEKYFSSIVYSRNPFSITNADLTTQIAFNAAISVFSSKGIFYVAPNTIKSNRELIGKWKVIVSKTAAEHAGQADKEGRKRILSRIEVLGPNEICSESYLLVKICQDEKEAKNVVAYLKSKQLVKCV
;
A
#
# COMPACT_ATOMS: atom_id res chain seq x y z
N MET A 1 -26.08 -20.76 -9.82
CA MET A 1 -26.72 -19.73 -10.68
C MET A 1 -25.95 -19.74 -11.98
N LYS A 2 -26.59 -19.82 -13.16
CA LYS A 2 -25.89 -19.71 -14.45
C LYS A 2 -25.69 -18.24 -14.81
N TYR A 3 -24.75 -17.94 -15.73
CA TYR A 3 -24.79 -16.65 -16.45
C TYR A 3 -26.07 -16.60 -17.30
N PHE A 4 -26.61 -15.41 -17.52
CA PHE A 4 -27.84 -15.24 -18.31
C PHE A 4 -27.47 -14.70 -19.70
N SER A 5 -28.26 -15.02 -20.72
CA SER A 5 -28.15 -14.33 -22.01
C SER A 5 -28.28 -12.82 -21.76
N SER A 6 -27.28 -12.06 -22.23
CA SER A 6 -27.32 -10.60 -22.16
C SER A 6 -28.33 -10.01 -23.15
N LEU A 7 -28.87 -10.80 -24.08
CA LEU A 7 -29.60 -10.38 -25.27
C LEU A 7 -30.99 -11.06 -25.32
N LYS A 8 -32.09 -10.27 -25.26
CA LYS A 8 -33.49 -10.76 -25.34
C LYS A 8 -34.31 -10.16 -26.48
N LEU A 9 -35.32 -10.91 -26.95
CA LEU A 9 -36.27 -10.50 -27.99
C LEU A 9 -37.41 -9.63 -27.45
N LYS A 10 -37.95 -8.75 -28.31
CA LYS A 10 -39.07 -7.87 -27.98
C LYS A 10 -40.23 -7.97 -28.98
N LEU A 11 -41.41 -7.60 -28.53
CA LEU A 11 -42.66 -7.60 -29.31
C LEU A 11 -43.49 -6.34 -29.03
N ILE A 12 -44.25 -5.91 -30.04
CA ILE A 12 -45.31 -4.91 -29.91
C ILE A 12 -46.63 -5.65 -29.67
N TYR A 13 -47.44 -5.14 -28.75
CA TYR A 13 -48.81 -5.59 -28.54
C TYR A 13 -49.81 -4.43 -28.67
N VAL A 14 -51.00 -4.76 -29.14
CA VAL A 14 -52.13 -3.82 -29.30
C VAL A 14 -53.34 -4.43 -28.62
N PHE A 15 -53.98 -3.67 -27.73
CA PHE A 15 -55.19 -4.14 -27.04
C PHE A 15 -56.21 -3.00 -26.85
N ARG A 16 -57.47 -3.38 -26.62
CA ARG A 16 -58.55 -2.46 -26.24
C ARG A 16 -59.16 -2.83 -24.90
N ILE A 17 -59.79 -1.85 -24.25
CA ILE A 17 -60.70 -2.06 -23.12
C ILE A 17 -62.11 -1.80 -23.63
N ASN A 18 -63.03 -2.73 -23.37
CA ASN A 18 -64.40 -2.65 -23.85
C ASN A 18 -65.29 -1.95 -22.81
N ASP A 19 -64.99 -0.68 -22.52
CA ASP A 19 -65.81 0.22 -21.71
C ASP A 19 -66.13 1.53 -22.45
N ALA A 20 -67.07 2.31 -21.93
CA ALA A 20 -67.51 3.56 -22.57
C ALA A 20 -66.47 4.69 -22.56
N VAL A 21 -65.40 4.57 -21.77
CA VAL A 21 -64.33 5.57 -21.63
C VAL A 21 -63.25 5.32 -22.69
N HIS A 22 -62.91 4.06 -22.95
CA HIS A 22 -61.90 3.62 -23.90
C HIS A 22 -62.47 3.28 -25.29
N GLU A 23 -63.77 3.47 -25.51
CA GLU A 23 -64.39 3.26 -26.83
C GLU A 23 -63.66 4.02 -27.95
N GLY A 24 -63.42 3.33 -29.07
CA GLY A 24 -62.63 3.84 -30.21
C GLY A 24 -61.13 4.01 -29.96
N CYS A 25 -60.59 3.55 -28.83
CA CYS A 25 -59.19 3.76 -28.43
C CYS A 25 -58.41 2.45 -28.32
N LEU A 26 -57.19 2.43 -28.85
CA LEU A 26 -56.26 1.31 -28.73
C LEU A 26 -55.02 1.73 -27.92
N LYS A 27 -54.55 0.85 -27.03
CA LYS A 27 -53.24 0.99 -26.39
C LYS A 27 -52.22 0.13 -27.12
N ILE A 28 -51.07 0.75 -27.40
CA ILE A 28 -49.96 0.18 -28.18
C ILE A 28 -48.73 0.23 -27.28
N GLY A 29 -48.16 -0.92 -26.94
CA GLY A 29 -47.00 -0.99 -26.03
C GLY A 29 -46.04 -2.13 -26.38
N GLU A 30 -44.88 -2.11 -25.74
CA GLU A 30 -43.80 -3.08 -25.93
C GLU A 30 -43.71 -4.11 -24.78
N ALA A 31 -43.40 -5.36 -25.10
CA ALA A 31 -43.10 -6.42 -24.12
C ALA A 31 -41.86 -7.23 -24.53
N THR A 32 -41.16 -7.81 -23.55
CA THR A 32 -40.06 -8.76 -23.77
C THR A 32 -40.61 -10.17 -23.92
N CYS A 33 -40.07 -10.95 -24.88
CA CYS A 33 -40.35 -12.38 -25.01
C CYS A 33 -39.20 -13.18 -24.39
N ASP A 34 -39.54 -14.15 -23.53
CA ASP A 34 -38.57 -15.05 -22.88
C ASP A 34 -38.21 -16.28 -23.77
N ASP A 35 -38.72 -16.34 -25.01
CA ASP A 35 -38.44 -17.42 -25.99
C ASP A 35 -37.17 -17.10 -26.81
N GLU A 36 -36.30 -18.09 -27.00
CA GLU A 36 -35.01 -17.94 -27.69
C GLU A 36 -35.11 -18.20 -29.21
N SER A 37 -36.21 -18.79 -29.70
CA SER A 37 -36.38 -19.10 -31.13
C SER A 37 -36.94 -17.92 -31.92
N VAL A 38 -36.08 -17.29 -32.71
CA VAL A 38 -36.48 -16.28 -33.73
C VAL A 38 -37.30 -16.91 -34.88
N ILE A 39 -37.13 -18.20 -35.14
CA ILE A 39 -37.67 -18.87 -36.32
C ILE A 39 -39.12 -19.30 -36.06
N GLY A 40 -40.06 -18.77 -36.86
CA GLY A 40 -41.46 -19.25 -36.92
C GLY A 40 -42.48 -18.48 -36.08
N LEU A 41 -42.08 -17.46 -35.31
CA LEU A 41 -42.98 -16.63 -34.52
C LEU A 41 -43.76 -15.63 -35.40
N ALA A 42 -44.80 -16.11 -36.07
CA ALA A 42 -45.76 -15.27 -36.79
C ALA A 42 -46.48 -14.27 -35.85
N PRO A 43 -47.00 -13.14 -36.37
CA PRO A 43 -47.87 -12.25 -35.60
C PRO A 43 -49.05 -13.02 -34.99
N ASN A 44 -49.42 -12.72 -33.74
CA ASN A 44 -50.44 -13.43 -32.97
C ASN A 44 -50.14 -14.90 -32.65
N SER A 45 -48.87 -15.33 -32.76
CA SER A 45 -48.45 -16.64 -32.27
C SER A 45 -48.63 -16.78 -30.75
N LYS A 46 -48.79 -18.02 -30.28
CA LYS A 46 -49.07 -18.33 -28.87
C LYS A 46 -48.02 -17.74 -27.89
N PRO A 47 -46.69 -17.83 -28.14
CA PRO A 47 -45.69 -17.27 -27.23
C PRO A 47 -45.75 -15.74 -27.13
N LEU A 48 -45.97 -15.05 -28.26
CA LEU A 48 -46.10 -13.58 -28.28
C LEU A 48 -47.36 -13.13 -27.53
N ASN A 49 -48.48 -13.85 -27.70
CA ASN A 49 -49.71 -13.57 -26.96
C ASN A 49 -49.58 -13.84 -25.45
N GLU A 50 -48.85 -14.88 -25.05
CA GLU A 50 -48.60 -15.16 -23.63
C GLU A 50 -47.70 -14.10 -22.99
N ALA A 51 -46.63 -13.68 -23.67
CA ALA A 51 -45.77 -12.58 -23.22
C ALA A 51 -46.52 -11.23 -23.16
N ALA A 52 -47.33 -10.91 -24.17
CA ALA A 52 -48.19 -9.72 -24.17
C ALA A 52 -49.21 -9.76 -23.02
N ARG A 53 -49.91 -10.88 -22.81
CA ARG A 53 -50.86 -11.04 -21.70
C ARG A 53 -50.18 -10.94 -20.34
N LYS A 54 -48.98 -11.51 -20.18
CA LYS A 54 -48.14 -11.39 -18.97
C LYS A 54 -47.86 -9.90 -18.67
N ARG A 55 -47.48 -9.11 -19.69
CA ARG A 55 -47.28 -7.65 -19.54
C ARG A 55 -48.58 -6.90 -19.26
N ILE A 56 -49.66 -7.17 -20.01
CA ILE A 56 -50.95 -6.48 -19.80
C ILE A 56 -51.53 -6.78 -18.41
N ASN A 57 -51.46 -8.02 -17.96
CA ASN A 57 -51.96 -8.42 -16.64
C ASN A 57 -51.25 -7.71 -15.48
N GLN A 58 -49.96 -7.35 -15.62
CA GLN A 58 -49.24 -6.57 -14.60
C GLN A 58 -49.96 -5.27 -14.24
N TYR A 59 -50.72 -4.70 -15.18
CA TYR A 59 -51.40 -3.42 -15.01
C TYR A 59 -52.94 -3.46 -15.13
N THR A 60 -53.54 -4.54 -15.66
CA THR A 60 -55.02 -4.67 -15.70
C THR A 60 -55.60 -5.58 -14.60
N GLN A 61 -54.83 -6.55 -14.11
CA GLN A 61 -55.36 -7.63 -13.26
C GLN A 61 -55.80 -7.13 -11.88
N THR A 62 -54.99 -6.30 -11.22
CA THR A 62 -55.29 -5.74 -9.89
C THR A 62 -56.49 -4.80 -9.90
N ALA A 63 -56.73 -4.10 -11.02
CA ALA A 63 -57.85 -3.19 -11.22
C ALA A 63 -59.13 -3.91 -11.75
N GLY A 64 -59.09 -5.22 -11.98
CA GLY A 64 -60.22 -5.99 -12.51
C GLY A 64 -60.60 -5.65 -13.96
N ILE A 65 -59.73 -4.96 -14.69
CA ILE A 65 -60.03 -4.42 -16.03
C ILE A 65 -60.04 -5.55 -17.06
N ARG A 66 -61.19 -5.79 -17.69
CA ARG A 66 -61.31 -6.72 -18.82
C ARG A 66 -60.80 -6.06 -20.09
N TYR A 67 -59.82 -6.70 -20.72
CA TYR A 67 -59.21 -6.25 -21.96
C TYR A 67 -59.30 -7.31 -23.06
N GLU A 68 -59.13 -6.86 -24.29
CA GLU A 68 -59.10 -7.71 -25.48
C GLU A 68 -57.79 -7.45 -26.24
N LEU A 69 -56.90 -8.45 -26.26
CA LEU A 69 -55.66 -8.41 -27.04
C LEU A 69 -55.99 -8.59 -28.52
N LEU A 70 -55.67 -7.59 -29.33
CA LEU A 70 -56.05 -7.50 -30.75
C LEU A 70 -54.93 -7.88 -31.71
N HIS A 71 -53.68 -7.61 -31.35
CA HIS A 71 -52.52 -7.92 -32.18
C HIS A 71 -51.24 -8.07 -31.35
N THR A 72 -50.39 -9.02 -31.70
CA THR A 72 -48.98 -9.08 -31.25
C THR A 72 -48.07 -9.32 -32.44
N GLU A 73 -46.89 -8.69 -32.43
CA GLU A 73 -45.92 -8.80 -33.52
C GLU A 73 -44.50 -8.60 -33.00
N LEU A 74 -43.55 -9.39 -33.49
CA LEU A 74 -42.13 -9.18 -33.17
C LEU A 74 -41.66 -7.81 -33.66
N THR A 75 -40.83 -7.17 -32.83
CA THR A 75 -40.09 -5.96 -33.23
C THR A 75 -39.08 -6.26 -34.33
N LEU A 76 -38.68 -7.52 -34.49
CA LEU A 76 -37.73 -7.97 -35.51
C LEU A 76 -38.34 -7.91 -36.93
N TYR A 77 -37.58 -7.40 -37.88
CA TYR A 77 -37.89 -7.45 -39.31
C TYR A 77 -36.62 -7.48 -40.16
N ASN A 78 -36.74 -7.75 -41.46
CA ASN A 78 -35.62 -7.75 -42.40
C ASN A 78 -35.79 -6.62 -43.43
N ARG A 79 -34.79 -5.74 -43.53
CA ARG A 79 -34.73 -4.67 -44.55
C ARG A 79 -33.28 -4.46 -45.00
N GLY A 80 -32.76 -5.41 -45.79
CA GLY A 80 -31.33 -5.42 -46.18
C GLY A 80 -30.40 -5.81 -45.03
N GLY A 81 -30.94 -6.46 -44.00
CA GLY A 81 -30.31 -6.71 -42.71
C GLY A 81 -31.38 -6.92 -41.63
N LEU A 82 -31.01 -7.50 -40.49
CA LEU A 82 -31.91 -7.69 -39.36
C LEU A 82 -32.09 -6.36 -38.60
N CYS A 83 -33.30 -5.85 -38.56
CA CYS A 83 -33.65 -4.57 -37.94
C CYS A 83 -34.69 -4.77 -36.82
N THR A 84 -34.77 -3.80 -35.92
CA THR A 84 -35.86 -3.70 -34.92
C THR A 84 -36.45 -2.30 -34.86
N PHE A 85 -37.65 -2.24 -34.31
CA PHE A 85 -38.33 -1.01 -33.94
C PHE A 85 -38.96 -1.14 -32.54
N ASN A 86 -39.36 -0.04 -31.93
CA ASN A 86 -40.06 0.01 -30.64
C ASN A 86 -41.46 0.64 -30.79
N ASP A 87 -42.22 0.65 -29.69
CA ASP A 87 -43.56 1.22 -29.63
C ASP A 87 -43.57 2.74 -29.88
N LYS A 88 -42.59 3.49 -29.38
CA LYS A 88 -42.46 4.95 -29.63
C LYS A 88 -42.27 5.29 -31.11
N GLU A 89 -41.63 4.43 -31.90
CA GLU A 89 -41.52 4.64 -33.35
C GLU A 89 -42.88 4.46 -34.04
N VAL A 90 -43.70 3.50 -33.58
CA VAL A 90 -45.10 3.35 -34.02
C VAL A 90 -45.95 4.54 -33.56
N HIS A 91 -45.77 5.00 -32.31
CA HIS A 91 -46.44 6.20 -31.78
C HIS A 91 -46.07 7.44 -32.60
N ALA A 92 -44.79 7.66 -32.89
CA ALA A 92 -44.31 8.80 -33.66
C ALA A 92 -44.86 8.80 -35.09
N VAL A 93 -44.91 7.64 -35.76
CA VAL A 93 -45.57 7.53 -37.07
C VAL A 93 -47.07 7.86 -36.96
N LEU A 94 -47.78 7.38 -35.93
CA LEU A 94 -49.20 7.69 -35.72
C LEU A 94 -49.44 9.19 -35.44
N GLU A 95 -48.65 9.81 -34.56
CA GLU A 95 -48.75 11.24 -34.23
C GLU A 95 -48.46 12.13 -35.43
N ARG A 96 -47.37 11.85 -36.18
CA ARG A 96 -47.03 12.56 -37.43
C ARG A 96 -48.15 12.41 -38.47
N SER A 97 -48.79 11.24 -38.52
CA SER A 97 -49.94 10.98 -39.39
C SER A 97 -51.27 11.56 -38.90
N GLY A 98 -51.26 12.42 -37.88
CA GLY A 98 -52.45 13.13 -37.38
C GLY A 98 -53.41 12.28 -36.52
N VAL A 99 -53.00 11.08 -36.10
CA VAL A 99 -53.81 10.22 -35.23
C VAL A 99 -53.85 10.82 -33.82
N LYS A 100 -55.05 11.14 -33.33
CA LYS A 100 -55.23 11.79 -32.02
C LYS A 100 -54.89 10.84 -30.88
N ARG A 101 -53.86 11.19 -30.12
CA ARG A 101 -53.52 10.63 -28.81
C ARG A 101 -54.58 11.04 -27.79
N LYS A 102 -55.10 10.10 -27.00
CA LYS A 102 -56.12 10.34 -25.96
C LYS A 102 -55.45 10.31 -24.59
N VAL A 103 -55.44 11.45 -23.90
CA VAL A 103 -54.94 11.56 -22.54
C VAL A 103 -56.13 11.50 -21.59
N PHE A 104 -56.19 10.46 -20.77
CA PHE A 104 -57.28 10.25 -19.81
C PHE A 104 -57.07 11.02 -18.49
N ASP A 105 -55.82 11.21 -18.10
CA ASP A 105 -55.42 11.92 -16.89
C ASP A 105 -54.15 12.72 -17.17
N LYS A 106 -54.14 14.00 -16.78
CA LYS A 106 -53.01 14.92 -16.95
C LYS A 106 -52.00 14.86 -15.80
N GLU A 107 -52.40 14.41 -14.62
CA GLU A 107 -51.49 14.28 -13.47
C GLU A 107 -50.69 12.97 -13.57
N ASN A 108 -51.36 11.86 -13.88
CA ASN A 108 -50.74 10.53 -13.97
C ASN A 108 -50.24 10.13 -15.38
N LYS A 109 -50.22 11.06 -16.36
CA LYS A 109 -49.60 10.88 -17.69
C LYS A 109 -49.98 9.58 -18.43
N ALA A 110 -51.25 9.17 -18.40
CA ALA A 110 -51.73 7.95 -19.05
C ALA A 110 -51.77 8.09 -20.60
N ASN A 111 -50.60 8.03 -21.25
CA ASN A 111 -50.40 8.60 -22.58
C ASN A 111 -50.35 7.60 -23.75
N GLU A 112 -50.30 6.29 -23.56
CA GLU A 112 -50.11 5.31 -24.68
C GLU A 112 -51.40 4.95 -25.47
N TRP A 113 -52.43 5.78 -25.37
CA TRP A 113 -53.74 5.53 -26.01
C TRP A 113 -53.94 6.38 -27.26
N PHE A 114 -54.35 5.74 -28.35
CA PHE A 114 -54.62 6.39 -29.64
C PHE A 114 -56.06 6.14 -30.09
N VAL A 115 -56.74 7.20 -30.54
CA VAL A 115 -58.07 7.10 -31.16
C VAL A 115 -57.89 6.61 -32.59
N THR A 116 -57.92 5.28 -32.77
CA THR A 116 -57.46 4.63 -34.01
C THR A 116 -58.03 3.22 -34.16
N THR A 117 -57.94 2.65 -35.36
CA THR A 117 -58.34 1.26 -35.63
C THR A 117 -57.12 0.34 -35.77
N LEU A 118 -57.32 -0.96 -35.60
CA LEU A 118 -56.23 -1.93 -35.65
C LEU A 118 -55.49 -1.90 -37.00
N ASP A 119 -56.18 -1.66 -38.11
CA ASP A 119 -55.58 -1.59 -39.44
C ASP A 119 -54.71 -0.34 -39.64
N VAL A 120 -55.01 0.76 -38.95
CA VAL A 120 -54.13 1.94 -38.91
C VAL A 120 -52.87 1.63 -38.09
N VAL A 121 -52.98 0.93 -36.97
CA VAL A 121 -51.80 0.50 -36.18
C VAL A 121 -50.92 -0.49 -36.95
N LYS A 122 -51.52 -1.48 -37.64
CA LYS A 122 -50.79 -2.40 -38.52
C LYS A 122 -50.08 -1.68 -39.67
N ARG A 123 -50.72 -0.66 -40.27
CA ARG A 123 -50.08 0.20 -41.29
C ARG A 123 -48.95 1.05 -40.71
N ALA A 124 -49.09 1.57 -39.49
CA ALA A 124 -48.00 2.28 -38.82
C ALA A 124 -46.81 1.35 -38.52
N ILE A 125 -47.05 0.12 -38.05
CA ILE A 125 -46.02 -0.91 -37.88
C ILE A 125 -45.33 -1.23 -39.22
N ALA A 126 -46.09 -1.43 -40.30
CA ALA A 126 -45.54 -1.66 -41.63
C ALA A 126 -44.71 -0.47 -42.13
N ALA A 127 -45.18 0.77 -41.92
CA ALA A 127 -44.46 1.98 -42.28
C ALA A 127 -43.13 2.13 -41.52
N VAL A 128 -43.10 1.81 -40.22
CA VAL A 128 -41.85 1.74 -39.45
C VAL A 128 -40.90 0.66 -40.01
N LYS A 129 -41.41 -0.51 -40.40
CA LYS A 129 -40.62 -1.58 -41.07
C LYS A 129 -40.11 -1.17 -42.46
N GLU A 130 -40.83 -0.29 -43.14
CA GLU A 130 -40.41 0.35 -44.39
C GLU A 130 -39.53 1.60 -44.16
N GLY A 131 -39.25 1.94 -42.89
CA GLY A 131 -38.51 3.14 -42.45
C GLY A 131 -39.08 4.45 -43.00
N LYS A 132 -40.41 4.53 -43.03
CA LYS A 132 -41.17 5.74 -43.37
C LYS A 132 -41.39 6.55 -42.10
N GLU A 133 -40.84 7.76 -42.05
CA GLU A 133 -40.94 8.70 -40.92
C GLU A 133 -42.37 9.21 -40.67
N SER A 134 -43.14 9.30 -41.75
CA SER A 134 -44.59 9.26 -41.76
C SER A 134 -44.99 8.35 -42.90
N LEU A 135 -46.18 7.81 -42.77
CA LEU A 135 -47.06 7.45 -43.87
C LEU A 135 -47.03 8.54 -45.06
N LEU A 136 -47.49 8.25 -46.31
CA LEU A 136 -47.57 9.09 -47.58
C LEU A 136 -48.75 10.14 -47.78
N PRO A 137 -48.55 11.37 -48.29
CA PRO A 137 -49.51 12.50 -48.21
C PRO A 137 -51.02 12.25 -48.49
N GLY A 138 -51.93 12.69 -47.62
CA GLY A 138 -52.66 11.81 -46.69
C GLY A 138 -52.04 11.63 -45.30
N GLU A 139 -50.74 11.85 -45.24
CA GLU A 139 -49.86 11.28 -44.26
C GLU A 139 -48.50 12.02 -44.45
N VAL A 140 -48.00 12.78 -43.46
CA VAL A 140 -46.87 13.73 -43.62
C VAL A 140 -46.18 13.99 -42.25
N ALA A 141 -45.01 14.61 -42.07
CA ALA A 141 -43.97 15.13 -42.98
C ALA A 141 -42.56 14.89 -42.38
N HIS A 142 -41.50 15.39 -43.05
CA HIS A 142 -40.13 15.40 -42.52
C HIS A 142 -39.97 16.26 -41.27
N GLY A 143 -39.24 15.74 -40.28
CA GLY A 143 -38.73 16.51 -39.15
C GLY A 143 -37.94 15.65 -38.17
N ARG A 144 -36.74 16.07 -37.77
CA ARG A 144 -36.06 15.46 -36.61
C ARG A 144 -36.86 15.81 -35.35
N SER A 145 -37.26 14.80 -34.58
CA SER A 145 -37.94 15.02 -33.31
C SER A 145 -36.94 15.53 -32.25
N PRO A 146 -37.37 16.42 -31.32
CA PRO A 146 -36.52 16.87 -30.22
C PRO A 146 -36.12 15.70 -29.31
N ILE A 147 -34.93 15.79 -28.71
CA ILE A 147 -34.49 14.82 -27.69
C ILE A 147 -35.39 14.95 -26.46
N ILE A 148 -36.00 13.84 -26.06
CA ILE A 148 -36.71 13.73 -24.78
C ILE A 148 -35.69 13.41 -23.71
N PHE A 149 -35.34 14.40 -22.89
CA PHE A 149 -34.48 14.21 -21.72
C PHE A 149 -35.20 13.39 -20.64
N ARG A 150 -34.41 12.60 -19.91
CA ARG A 150 -34.86 11.82 -18.76
C ARG A 150 -34.98 12.73 -17.52
N PRO A 151 -35.79 12.40 -16.50
CA PRO A 151 -36.06 13.31 -15.40
C PRO A 151 -34.83 13.81 -14.64
N GLU A 152 -33.81 12.97 -14.47
CA GLU A 152 -32.54 13.35 -13.83
C GLU A 152 -31.71 14.31 -14.70
N GLN A 153 -31.83 14.21 -16.02
CA GLN A 153 -31.19 15.15 -16.96
C GLN A 153 -31.87 16.51 -16.90
N CYS A 154 -33.21 16.54 -16.88
CA CYS A 154 -33.98 17.77 -16.67
C CYS A 154 -33.64 18.43 -15.33
N GLU A 155 -33.56 17.63 -14.25
CA GLU A 155 -33.17 18.12 -12.93
C GLU A 155 -31.77 18.73 -12.92
N ALA A 156 -30.79 18.08 -13.57
CA ALA A 156 -29.44 18.59 -13.70
C ALA A 156 -29.37 19.93 -14.47
N ILE A 157 -30.11 20.04 -15.58
CA ILE A 157 -30.24 21.27 -16.39
C ILE A 157 -30.85 22.38 -15.52
N GLU A 158 -32.04 22.15 -14.96
CA GLU A 158 -32.75 23.12 -14.12
C GLU A 158 -31.93 23.58 -12.90
N LYS A 159 -31.26 22.65 -12.21
CA LYS A 159 -30.42 22.97 -11.05
C LYS A 159 -29.23 23.84 -11.46
N THR A 160 -28.65 23.57 -12.63
CA THR A 160 -27.53 24.34 -13.20
C THR A 160 -27.96 25.75 -13.59
N GLU A 161 -29.10 25.92 -14.26
CA GLU A 161 -29.65 27.25 -14.54
C GLU A 161 -29.93 28.06 -13.26
N LYS A 162 -30.61 27.43 -12.28
CA LYS A 162 -30.93 28.05 -10.99
C LYS A 162 -29.67 28.45 -10.24
N GLN A 163 -28.60 27.66 -10.34
CA GLN A 163 -27.29 27.96 -9.76
C GLN A 163 -26.54 29.06 -10.51
N PHE A 164 -26.53 29.06 -11.86
CA PHE A 164 -25.84 30.09 -12.66
C PHE A 164 -26.50 31.48 -12.59
N ARG A 165 -27.76 31.58 -12.17
CA ARG A 165 -28.41 32.84 -11.78
C ARG A 165 -27.92 33.42 -10.45
N LYS A 166 -27.19 32.64 -9.62
CA LYS A 166 -26.73 33.04 -8.26
C LYS A 166 -25.23 32.93 -8.04
N GLY A 167 -24.52 32.14 -8.84
CA GLY A 167 -23.08 31.94 -8.78
C GLY A 167 -22.52 31.55 -10.14
N ASN A 168 -21.20 31.31 -10.21
CA ASN A 168 -20.50 31.10 -11.48
C ASN A 168 -19.97 29.68 -11.66
N GLN A 169 -20.28 28.74 -10.75
CA GLN A 169 -19.77 27.36 -10.85
C GLN A 169 -20.82 26.29 -10.52
N MET A 170 -20.68 25.15 -11.21
CA MET A 170 -21.47 23.94 -11.02
C MET A 170 -20.61 22.70 -11.32
N LEU A 171 -20.77 21.62 -10.55
CA LEU A 171 -20.15 20.31 -10.76
C LEU A 171 -21.24 19.24 -10.95
N TRP A 172 -21.19 18.50 -12.05
CA TRP A 172 -21.98 17.29 -12.25
C TRP A 172 -21.14 16.05 -11.93
N ASN A 173 -21.40 15.48 -10.75
CA ASN A 173 -21.01 14.13 -10.33
C ASN A 173 -22.00 13.11 -10.92
N ALA A 174 -22.02 12.98 -12.25
CA ALA A 174 -22.99 12.16 -12.95
C ALA A 174 -22.32 11.00 -13.66
N LYS A 175 -22.76 9.78 -13.38
CA LYS A 175 -22.16 8.52 -13.86
C LYS A 175 -21.96 8.49 -15.38
N MET A 176 -21.05 7.63 -15.82
CA MET A 176 -20.80 7.41 -17.25
C MET A 176 -22.07 6.90 -17.93
N ARG A 177 -22.38 7.37 -19.14
CA ARG A 177 -23.67 7.16 -19.84
C ARG A 177 -24.89 7.90 -19.25
N PHE A 178 -24.70 8.88 -18.36
CA PHE A 178 -25.73 9.87 -18.01
C PHE A 178 -26.22 10.73 -19.20
N GLY A 179 -25.41 10.90 -20.26
CA GLY A 179 -25.72 11.84 -21.35
C GLY A 179 -25.28 13.29 -21.04
N LYS A 180 -24.12 13.43 -20.39
CA LYS A 180 -23.58 14.72 -19.93
C LYS A 180 -23.37 15.73 -21.06
N THR A 181 -22.89 15.28 -22.23
CA THR A 181 -22.73 16.08 -23.46
C THR A 181 -24.04 16.74 -23.88
N LEU A 182 -25.06 15.93 -24.18
CA LEU A 182 -26.39 16.39 -24.61
C LEU A 182 -27.02 17.35 -23.59
N SER A 183 -26.96 16.99 -22.30
CA SER A 183 -27.58 17.79 -21.25
C SER A 183 -26.83 19.11 -21.01
N ALA A 184 -25.50 19.13 -21.15
CA ALA A 184 -24.71 20.36 -21.04
C ALA A 184 -24.92 21.29 -22.24
N LEU A 185 -25.04 20.74 -23.45
CA LEU A 185 -25.42 21.50 -24.66
C LEU A 185 -26.84 22.06 -24.57
N GLN A 186 -27.75 21.37 -23.87
CA GLN A 186 -29.08 21.89 -23.58
C GLN A 186 -29.03 23.11 -22.65
N VAL A 187 -28.18 23.10 -21.60
CA VAL A 187 -27.92 24.31 -20.79
C VAL A 187 -27.39 25.47 -21.65
N VAL A 188 -26.54 25.21 -22.65
CA VAL A 188 -26.07 26.24 -23.60
C VAL A 188 -27.24 26.84 -24.38
N LYS A 189 -28.16 26.00 -24.87
CA LYS A 189 -29.33 26.39 -25.66
C LYS A 189 -30.36 27.18 -24.84
N ASP A 190 -30.62 26.75 -23.60
CA ASP A 190 -31.66 27.32 -22.73
C ASP A 190 -31.22 28.62 -22.04
N MET A 191 -29.92 28.77 -21.76
CA MET A 191 -29.34 30.04 -21.28
C MET A 191 -28.87 30.97 -22.42
N ASP A 192 -28.97 30.53 -23.67
CA ASP A 192 -28.59 31.25 -24.91
C ASP A 192 -27.19 31.87 -24.88
N PHE A 193 -26.21 31.14 -24.32
CA PHE A 193 -24.82 31.61 -24.22
C PHE A 193 -24.21 31.85 -25.61
N LYS A 194 -23.63 33.03 -25.83
CA LYS A 194 -23.11 33.46 -27.14
C LYS A 194 -21.74 32.85 -27.44
N ARG A 195 -20.88 32.71 -26.43
CA ARG A 195 -19.53 32.11 -26.52
C ARG A 195 -19.36 31.01 -25.49
N THR A 196 -19.39 29.77 -25.95
CA THR A 196 -19.14 28.59 -25.10
C THR A 196 -17.83 27.90 -25.48
N LEU A 197 -16.96 27.65 -24.50
CA LEU A 197 -15.77 26.83 -24.66
C LEU A 197 -15.98 25.44 -24.05
N ILE A 198 -15.79 24.38 -24.83
CA ILE A 198 -15.63 23.02 -24.32
C ILE A 198 -14.13 22.75 -24.17
N LEU A 199 -13.75 22.41 -22.95
CA LEU A 199 -12.40 22.09 -22.53
C LEU A 199 -12.33 20.62 -22.12
N THR A 200 -11.42 19.86 -22.72
CA THR A 200 -11.20 18.44 -22.34
C THR A 200 -9.72 18.08 -22.39
N HIS A 201 -9.33 17.08 -21.60
CA HIS A 201 -7.99 16.48 -21.70
C HIS A 201 -7.84 15.54 -22.89
N ARG A 202 -8.95 15.10 -23.51
CA ARG A 202 -8.96 14.05 -24.54
C ARG A 202 -9.45 14.58 -25.89
N PRO A 203 -8.56 14.92 -26.84
CA PRO A 203 -8.97 15.44 -28.14
C PRO A 203 -9.89 14.46 -28.93
N VAL A 204 -9.80 13.16 -28.66
CA VAL A 204 -10.61 12.12 -29.32
C VAL A 204 -12.12 12.22 -29.11
N VAL A 205 -12.62 13.00 -28.14
CA VAL A 205 -14.08 13.15 -27.91
C VAL A 205 -14.74 14.24 -28.76
N ASP A 206 -13.96 15.00 -29.52
CA ASP A 206 -14.39 16.08 -30.43
C ASP A 206 -15.55 15.67 -31.36
N SER A 207 -15.41 14.53 -32.06
CA SER A 207 -16.46 14.03 -32.96
C SER A 207 -17.77 13.71 -32.24
N GLY A 208 -17.71 13.21 -31.00
CA GLY A 208 -18.90 12.96 -30.18
C GLY A 208 -19.61 14.26 -29.77
N TRP A 209 -18.84 15.29 -29.39
CA TRP A 209 -19.41 16.61 -29.09
C TRP A 209 -20.00 17.29 -30.35
N PHE A 210 -19.37 17.14 -31.52
CA PHE A 210 -19.90 17.65 -32.79
C PHE A 210 -21.21 16.96 -33.21
N GLU A 211 -21.28 15.63 -33.09
CA GLU A 211 -22.53 14.89 -33.32
C GLU A 211 -23.64 15.30 -32.35
N ASP A 212 -23.33 15.42 -31.05
CA ASP A 212 -24.29 15.79 -30.02
C ASP A 212 -24.78 17.24 -30.18
N PHE A 213 -23.92 18.16 -30.61
CA PHE A 213 -24.31 19.52 -31.01
C PHE A 213 -25.36 19.48 -32.13
N GLY A 214 -25.13 18.70 -33.20
CA GLY A 214 -26.07 18.53 -34.31
C GLY A 214 -27.41 17.88 -33.94
N LYS A 215 -27.53 17.27 -32.75
CA LYS A 215 -28.78 16.71 -32.20
C LYS A 215 -29.55 17.72 -31.34
N ILE A 216 -28.87 18.68 -30.71
CA ILE A 216 -29.48 19.70 -29.81
C ILE A 216 -29.88 20.98 -30.57
N PHE A 217 -29.03 21.43 -31.50
CA PHE A 217 -29.21 22.69 -32.25
C PHE A 217 -29.81 22.47 -33.65
N TYR A 218 -30.50 21.35 -33.89
CA TYR A 218 -31.07 20.98 -35.19
C TYR A 218 -32.12 21.99 -35.73
N ASP A 219 -32.66 22.82 -34.85
CA ASP A 219 -33.68 23.85 -35.05
C ASP A 219 -33.12 25.29 -34.92
N ARG A 220 -31.83 25.46 -34.60
CA ARG A 220 -31.20 26.77 -34.31
C ARG A 220 -30.06 27.06 -35.29
N THR A 221 -30.39 27.75 -36.37
CA THR A 221 -29.41 28.22 -37.38
C THR A 221 -28.48 29.34 -36.89
N ASN A 222 -28.77 29.95 -35.73
CA ASN A 222 -27.93 30.99 -35.12
C ASN A 222 -26.81 30.43 -34.24
N PHE A 223 -26.68 29.10 -34.10
CA PHE A 223 -25.59 28.43 -33.41
C PHE A 223 -24.65 27.71 -34.38
N ALA A 224 -23.34 27.84 -34.15
CA ALA A 224 -22.31 27.11 -34.89
C ALA A 224 -21.35 26.36 -33.97
N TYR A 225 -20.71 25.32 -34.49
CA TYR A 225 -19.69 24.53 -33.80
C TYR A 225 -18.33 24.69 -34.48
N GLY A 226 -17.26 24.69 -33.68
CA GLY A 226 -15.90 24.67 -34.19
C GLY A 226 -14.92 23.94 -33.30
N SER A 227 -13.91 23.35 -33.92
CA SER A 227 -12.76 22.75 -33.27
C SER A 227 -11.56 22.77 -34.23
N LYS A 228 -10.45 22.15 -33.83
CA LYS A 228 -9.29 21.98 -34.71
C LYS A 228 -9.54 21.00 -35.86
N ASN A 229 -10.46 20.03 -35.69
CA ASN A 229 -10.68 18.93 -36.64
C ASN A 229 -12.10 18.88 -37.23
N ASN A 230 -13.09 19.53 -36.61
CA ASN A 230 -14.50 19.50 -36.99
C ASN A 230 -15.12 20.91 -36.93
N GLY A 231 -16.05 21.22 -37.83
CA GLY A 231 -16.73 22.53 -37.87
C GLY A 231 -15.85 23.68 -38.36
N GLU A 232 -16.11 24.90 -37.88
CA GLU A 232 -15.40 26.13 -38.26
C GLU A 232 -14.20 26.45 -37.35
N SER A 233 -13.25 27.26 -37.82
CA SER A 233 -12.14 27.74 -37.00
C SER A 233 -12.57 28.84 -36.02
N HIS A 234 -11.88 28.94 -34.88
CA HIS A 234 -12.13 29.98 -33.86
C HIS A 234 -12.19 31.40 -34.45
N ALA A 235 -11.22 31.76 -35.31
CA ALA A 235 -11.16 33.07 -35.97
C ALA A 235 -12.34 33.36 -36.91
N SER A 236 -12.94 32.32 -37.53
CA SER A 236 -14.18 32.45 -38.30
C SER A 236 -15.36 32.73 -37.37
N LEU A 237 -15.51 31.91 -36.33
CA LEU A 237 -16.61 31.97 -35.37
C LEU A 237 -16.64 33.29 -34.60
N GLU A 238 -15.51 33.74 -34.05
CA GLU A 238 -15.44 35.00 -33.30
C GLU A 238 -15.65 36.23 -34.21
N ARG A 239 -15.24 36.17 -35.49
CA ARG A 239 -15.58 37.22 -36.47
C ARG A 239 -17.09 37.28 -36.70
N ARG A 240 -17.72 36.14 -36.93
CA ARG A 240 -19.17 36.06 -37.19
C ARG A 240 -20.01 36.35 -35.94
N ALA A 241 -19.52 36.05 -34.75
CA ALA A 241 -20.16 36.44 -33.50
C ALA A 241 -20.18 37.96 -33.28
N ARG A 242 -19.22 38.69 -33.86
CA ARG A 242 -19.16 40.17 -33.84
C ARG A 242 -19.97 40.84 -34.94
N ILE A 243 -20.14 40.21 -36.10
CA ILE A 243 -20.76 40.80 -37.30
C ILE A 243 -22.19 40.29 -37.54
N ASP A 244 -22.39 38.97 -37.45
CA ASP A 244 -23.63 38.27 -37.83
C ASP A 244 -24.51 37.90 -36.61
N GLU A 245 -24.18 38.40 -35.42
CA GLU A 245 -24.73 37.99 -34.12
C GLU A 245 -24.71 36.46 -33.84
N LEU A 246 -23.82 35.71 -34.50
CA LEU A 246 -23.69 34.27 -34.35
C LEU A 246 -23.33 33.85 -32.91
N HIS A 247 -23.99 32.82 -32.40
CA HIS A 247 -23.62 32.13 -31.16
C HIS A 247 -22.77 30.91 -31.50
N TYR A 248 -21.77 30.56 -30.69
CA TYR A 248 -20.91 29.42 -31.00
C TYR A 248 -20.43 28.61 -29.81
N VAL A 249 -20.21 27.33 -30.09
CA VAL A 249 -19.59 26.34 -29.21
C VAL A 249 -18.25 25.96 -29.81
N TYR A 250 -17.15 26.33 -29.15
CA TYR A 250 -15.80 25.99 -29.59
C TYR A 250 -15.19 24.89 -28.71
N PHE A 251 -14.56 23.89 -29.31
CA PHE A 251 -13.93 22.78 -28.63
C PHE A 251 -12.40 22.87 -28.69
N ALA A 252 -11.76 22.78 -27.53
CA ALA A 252 -10.31 22.85 -27.38
C ALA A 252 -9.75 21.76 -26.45
N SER A 253 -8.60 21.20 -26.83
CA SER A 253 -7.84 20.31 -25.95
C SER A 253 -7.04 21.12 -24.92
N MET A 254 -7.21 20.77 -23.65
CA MET A 254 -6.42 21.32 -22.54
C MET A 254 -4.92 21.05 -22.72
N GLN A 255 -4.53 19.94 -23.38
CA GLN A 255 -3.12 19.66 -23.69
C GLN A 255 -2.55 20.68 -24.68
N ASP A 256 -3.33 21.04 -25.70
CA ASP A 256 -2.91 22.01 -26.71
C ASP A 256 -2.79 23.42 -26.11
N LEU A 257 -3.73 23.80 -25.23
CA LEU A 257 -3.72 25.07 -24.52
C LEU A 257 -2.56 25.22 -23.52
N ARG A 258 -2.18 24.14 -22.82
CA ARG A 258 -0.99 24.13 -21.93
C ARG A 258 0.33 24.35 -22.65
N GLY A 259 0.38 24.08 -23.96
CA GLY A 259 1.56 24.34 -24.76
C GLY A 259 1.80 25.84 -25.02
N SER A 260 0.82 26.70 -24.74
CA SER A 260 0.88 28.14 -24.96
C SER A 260 1.83 28.84 -23.98
N GLU A 261 2.67 29.74 -24.50
CA GLU A 261 3.56 30.60 -23.69
C GLU A 261 2.80 31.45 -22.66
N VAL A 262 1.55 31.85 -22.97
CA VAL A 262 0.66 32.63 -22.08
C VAL A 262 0.47 31.97 -20.71
N VAL A 263 0.53 30.64 -20.64
CA VAL A 263 0.34 29.84 -19.41
C VAL A 263 1.62 29.13 -18.95
N GLY A 264 2.79 29.53 -19.47
CA GLY A 264 4.09 28.96 -19.14
C GLY A 264 4.50 27.75 -19.99
N GLY A 265 3.88 27.56 -21.16
CA GLY A 265 4.30 26.60 -22.18
C GLY A 265 5.44 27.10 -23.07
N ASN A 266 5.87 26.26 -24.03
CA ASN A 266 7.04 26.52 -24.88
C ASN A 266 6.71 27.09 -26.28
N PHE A 267 5.44 27.35 -26.60
CA PHE A 267 5.00 27.71 -27.95
C PHE A 267 4.07 28.92 -27.95
N ASP A 268 4.33 29.90 -28.81
CA ASP A 268 3.41 31.01 -29.08
C ASP A 268 2.22 30.50 -29.92
N LYS A 269 1.12 30.15 -29.25
CA LYS A 269 -0.11 29.61 -29.87
C LYS A 269 -1.34 29.78 -28.98
N ASN A 270 -2.51 29.68 -29.60
CA ASN A 270 -3.83 29.73 -28.95
C ASN A 270 -4.17 31.06 -28.22
N ASN A 271 -3.39 32.12 -28.43
CA ASN A 271 -3.61 33.45 -27.84
C ASN A 271 -5.02 33.99 -28.10
N GLU A 272 -5.60 33.72 -29.27
CA GLU A 272 -6.99 34.10 -29.58
C GLU A 272 -8.01 33.45 -28.63
N VAL A 273 -7.79 32.17 -28.26
CA VAL A 273 -8.71 31.42 -27.38
C VAL A 273 -8.63 31.95 -25.94
N PHE A 274 -7.44 32.39 -25.50
CA PHE A 274 -7.26 33.04 -24.19
C PHE A 274 -7.80 34.49 -24.16
N ALA A 275 -7.75 35.20 -25.29
CA ALA A 275 -8.24 36.57 -25.41
C ALA A 275 -9.78 36.67 -25.55
N THR A 276 -10.45 35.57 -25.91
CA THR A 276 -11.92 35.53 -26.06
C THR A 276 -12.62 35.64 -24.69
N PRO A 277 -13.58 36.56 -24.51
CA PRO A 277 -14.40 36.63 -23.29
C PRO A 277 -15.49 35.54 -23.33
N TRP A 278 -15.20 34.38 -22.74
CA TRP A 278 -16.13 33.25 -22.69
C TRP A 278 -17.26 33.48 -21.69
N ASP A 279 -18.51 33.24 -22.14
CA ASP A 279 -19.69 33.33 -21.28
C ASP A 279 -19.83 32.06 -20.42
N LEU A 280 -19.56 30.89 -21.03
CA LEU A 280 -19.56 29.58 -20.39
C LEU A 280 -18.32 28.77 -20.78
N ILE A 281 -17.69 28.15 -19.79
CA ILE A 281 -16.66 27.12 -19.96
C ILE A 281 -17.22 25.79 -19.44
N ILE A 282 -17.32 24.81 -20.33
CA ILE A 282 -17.64 23.42 -19.99
C ILE A 282 -16.34 22.64 -19.89
N VAL A 283 -15.99 22.13 -18.71
CA VAL A 283 -14.81 21.27 -18.51
C VAL A 283 -15.26 19.81 -18.46
N ASP A 284 -14.95 19.05 -19.51
CA ASP A 284 -15.23 17.62 -19.61
C ASP A 284 -14.11 16.77 -18.98
N GLU A 285 -14.49 15.62 -18.41
CA GLU A 285 -13.68 14.77 -17.52
C GLU A 285 -12.85 15.59 -16.50
N ALA A 286 -13.48 16.56 -15.84
CA ALA A 286 -12.82 17.61 -15.07
C ALA A 286 -11.89 17.15 -13.94
N HIS A 287 -12.00 15.88 -13.50
CA HIS A 287 -11.13 15.28 -12.47
C HIS A 287 -9.73 14.94 -12.99
N GLU A 288 -9.55 14.90 -14.31
CA GLU A 288 -8.26 14.71 -14.95
C GLU A 288 -7.57 16.07 -15.16
N GLY A 289 -6.27 16.14 -14.90
CA GLY A 289 -5.37 17.22 -15.30
C GLY A 289 -5.59 18.62 -14.68
N THR A 290 -6.81 19.10 -14.50
CA THR A 290 -7.17 20.46 -14.04
C THR A 290 -6.43 20.91 -12.77
N GLN A 291 -6.11 19.97 -11.88
CA GLN A 291 -5.43 20.24 -10.60
C GLN A 291 -3.91 20.45 -10.70
N THR A 292 -3.27 20.14 -11.84
CA THR A 292 -1.83 20.41 -12.08
C THR A 292 -1.55 21.91 -12.20
N GLU A 293 -0.33 22.37 -11.94
CA GLU A 293 0.04 23.80 -11.99
C GLU A 293 -0.29 24.45 -13.35
N LEU A 294 0.12 23.82 -14.45
CA LEU A 294 -0.25 24.25 -15.82
C LEU A 294 -1.76 24.18 -16.09
N GLY A 295 -2.48 23.21 -15.51
CA GLY A 295 -3.94 23.14 -15.60
C GLY A 295 -4.64 24.29 -14.87
N LYS A 296 -4.13 24.67 -13.70
CA LYS A 296 -4.61 25.81 -12.93
C LYS A 296 -4.30 27.13 -13.63
N ALA A 297 -3.14 27.27 -14.26
CA ALA A 297 -2.79 28.43 -15.08
C ALA A 297 -3.75 28.61 -16.26
N VAL A 298 -4.05 27.55 -17.02
CA VAL A 298 -5.03 27.61 -18.13
C VAL A 298 -6.42 28.01 -17.65
N MET A 299 -6.91 27.43 -16.55
CA MET A 299 -8.21 27.80 -15.99
C MET A 299 -8.23 29.24 -15.44
N ALA A 300 -7.14 29.71 -14.83
CA ALA A 300 -7.04 31.07 -14.30
C ALA A 300 -6.99 32.13 -15.41
N GLU A 301 -6.40 31.82 -16.57
CA GLU A 301 -6.42 32.75 -17.70
C GLU A 301 -7.77 32.75 -18.42
N LEU A 302 -8.41 31.58 -18.61
CA LEU A 302 -9.68 31.51 -19.35
C LEU A 302 -10.91 32.00 -18.56
N VAL A 303 -10.93 31.85 -17.23
CA VAL A 303 -12.07 32.26 -16.40
C VAL A 303 -11.93 33.74 -16.03
N LYS A 304 -12.81 34.60 -16.56
CA LYS A 304 -12.94 36.00 -16.16
C LYS A 304 -14.09 36.16 -15.14
N GLU A 305 -14.29 37.34 -14.56
CA GLU A 305 -15.20 37.54 -13.40
C GLU A 305 -16.64 37.06 -13.66
N ASP A 306 -17.20 37.30 -14.84
CA ASP A 306 -18.57 36.90 -15.20
C ASP A 306 -18.69 35.49 -15.82
N THR A 307 -17.58 34.84 -16.15
CA THR A 307 -17.56 33.55 -16.85
C THR A 307 -18.15 32.44 -15.98
N LYS A 308 -19.16 31.74 -16.52
CA LYS A 308 -19.76 30.55 -15.89
C LYS A 308 -18.90 29.32 -16.16
N VAL A 309 -18.81 28.39 -15.20
CA VAL A 309 -18.00 27.16 -15.33
C VAL A 309 -18.82 25.94 -14.94
N LEU A 310 -19.14 25.09 -15.92
CA LEU A 310 -19.78 23.79 -15.73
C LEU A 310 -18.72 22.68 -15.79
N ARG A 311 -18.52 21.94 -14.70
CA ARG A 311 -17.57 20.82 -14.66
C ARG A 311 -18.31 19.50 -14.73
N LEU A 312 -17.94 18.66 -15.68
CA LEU A 312 -18.54 17.36 -15.95
C LEU A 312 -17.56 16.26 -15.51
N SER A 313 -18.00 15.33 -14.66
CA SER A 313 -17.17 14.20 -14.25
C SER A 313 -18.02 12.97 -13.94
N GLY A 314 -17.56 11.79 -14.36
CA GLY A 314 -18.09 10.52 -13.88
C GLY A 314 -17.47 10.04 -12.57
N THR A 315 -16.37 10.67 -12.14
CA THR A 315 -15.49 10.20 -11.07
C THR A 315 -14.79 11.40 -10.38
N PRO A 316 -15.51 12.34 -9.73
CA PRO A 316 -14.94 13.56 -9.15
C PRO A 316 -14.25 13.36 -7.79
N PHE A 317 -13.62 12.20 -7.56
CA PHE A 317 -12.95 11.81 -6.31
C PHE A 317 -12.07 12.92 -5.71
N ASN A 318 -11.37 13.68 -6.56
CA ASN A 318 -10.42 14.74 -6.18
C ASN A 318 -10.97 16.16 -6.34
N LEU A 319 -12.26 16.32 -6.67
CA LEU A 319 -12.90 17.62 -6.94
C LEU A 319 -14.00 17.99 -5.96
N LEU A 320 -14.68 17.02 -5.35
CA LEU A 320 -15.88 17.28 -4.54
C LEU A 320 -15.63 18.29 -3.41
N ASP A 321 -14.44 18.25 -2.82
CA ASP A 321 -14.04 19.13 -1.71
C ASP A 321 -13.75 20.60 -2.14
N ASP A 322 -13.88 20.92 -3.43
CA ASP A 322 -13.77 22.28 -3.98
C ASP A 322 -15.16 22.95 -4.22
N PHE A 323 -16.27 22.25 -3.96
CA PHE A 323 -17.65 22.72 -4.23
C PHE A 323 -18.54 22.71 -2.98
N LYS A 324 -19.56 23.57 -2.97
CA LYS A 324 -20.65 23.53 -1.96
C LYS A 324 -21.73 22.53 -2.38
N GLU A 325 -22.54 22.07 -1.42
CA GLU A 325 -23.64 21.12 -1.66
C GLU A 325 -24.64 21.59 -2.73
N ASN A 326 -24.96 22.89 -2.78
CA ASN A 326 -25.82 23.46 -3.82
C ASN A 326 -25.14 23.58 -5.20
N GLU A 327 -23.82 23.51 -5.26
CA GLU A 327 -22.98 23.59 -6.47
C GLU A 327 -22.70 22.19 -7.06
N ILE A 328 -23.19 21.12 -6.44
CA ILE A 328 -23.01 19.73 -6.89
C ILE A 328 -24.35 19.12 -7.34
N TYR A 329 -24.39 18.49 -8.51
CA TYR A 329 -25.43 17.55 -8.90
C TYR A 329 -24.86 16.14 -8.90
N THR A 330 -25.49 15.19 -8.20
CA THR A 330 -25.03 13.80 -8.10
C THR A 330 -26.05 12.85 -8.71
N TRP A 331 -25.59 11.99 -9.62
CA TRP A 331 -26.36 10.87 -10.14
C TRP A 331 -25.45 9.67 -10.33
N ASP A 332 -25.60 8.64 -9.50
CA ASP A 332 -24.75 7.45 -9.51
C ASP A 332 -25.43 6.21 -10.11
N TYR A 333 -24.76 5.06 -10.06
CA TYR A 333 -25.30 3.79 -10.55
C TYR A 333 -26.48 3.26 -9.71
N VAL A 334 -26.49 3.50 -8.40
CA VAL A 334 -27.57 3.07 -7.50
C VAL A 334 -28.84 3.85 -7.82
N MET A 335 -28.71 5.17 -8.00
CA MET A 335 -29.81 6.05 -8.42
C MET A 335 -30.39 5.62 -9.77
N GLU A 336 -29.56 5.32 -10.78
CA GLU A 336 -30.02 4.81 -12.07
C GLU A 336 -30.77 3.48 -11.95
N GLN A 337 -30.21 2.49 -11.25
CA GLN A 337 -30.86 1.16 -11.17
C GLN A 337 -32.12 1.19 -10.31
N ARG A 338 -32.16 2.04 -9.28
CA ARG A 338 -33.38 2.35 -8.52
C ARG A 338 -34.44 2.97 -9.43
N ALA A 339 -34.11 4.04 -10.15
CA ALA A 339 -35.02 4.69 -11.09
C ALA A 339 -35.51 3.72 -12.19
N LYS A 340 -34.64 2.85 -12.70
CA LYS A 340 -34.99 1.78 -13.64
C LYS A 340 -36.00 0.79 -13.05
N HIS A 341 -35.86 0.42 -11.78
CA HIS A 341 -36.73 -0.56 -11.12
C HIS A 341 -38.07 0.03 -10.66
N GLU A 342 -38.06 1.29 -10.19
CA GLU A 342 -39.23 1.99 -9.66
C GLU A 342 -40.06 2.68 -10.76
N TRP A 343 -39.52 2.87 -11.97
CA TRP A 343 -40.24 3.48 -13.09
C TRP A 343 -41.59 2.80 -13.37
N ASP A 344 -41.57 1.48 -13.59
CA ASP A 344 -42.78 0.70 -13.90
C ASP A 344 -43.82 0.72 -12.75
N GLN A 345 -43.41 1.07 -11.53
CA GLN A 345 -44.27 1.19 -10.35
C GLN A 345 -44.90 2.59 -10.22
N THR A 346 -44.20 3.63 -10.68
CA THR A 346 -44.55 5.06 -10.49
C THR A 346 -45.09 5.73 -11.76
N HIS A 347 -44.71 5.23 -12.94
CA HIS A 347 -45.05 5.74 -14.27
C HIS A 347 -45.74 4.63 -15.06
N PHE A 348 -46.93 4.27 -14.59
CA PHE A 348 -47.65 3.04 -14.95
C PHE A 348 -48.12 3.05 -16.42
N GLY A 349 -47.36 2.37 -17.28
CA GLY A 349 -47.63 2.35 -18.72
C GLY A 349 -47.15 3.61 -19.44
N ASP A 350 -46.02 4.17 -19.00
CA ASP A 350 -45.08 4.97 -19.81
C ASP A 350 -43.81 4.11 -20.08
N PRO A 351 -43.16 4.18 -21.26
CA PRO A 351 -42.03 3.30 -21.56
C PRO A 351 -40.74 3.73 -20.84
N ASN A 352 -40.25 2.82 -20.00
CA ASN A 352 -39.10 3.00 -19.11
C ASN A 352 -37.82 3.49 -19.85
N PRO A 353 -37.38 4.75 -19.61
CA PRO A 353 -36.25 5.35 -20.34
C PRO A 353 -34.89 4.76 -19.95
N TYR A 354 -34.84 3.94 -18.89
CA TYR A 354 -33.64 3.25 -18.43
C TYR A 354 -33.58 1.79 -18.90
N ALA A 355 -34.59 1.29 -19.62
CA ALA A 355 -34.69 -0.11 -20.05
C ALA A 355 -33.42 -0.61 -20.78
N ALA A 356 -32.88 0.19 -21.69
CA ALA A 356 -31.72 -0.12 -22.53
C ALA A 356 -30.35 -0.04 -21.83
N LEU A 357 -30.29 0.42 -20.57
CA LEU A 357 -29.05 0.45 -19.78
C LEU A 357 -28.85 -0.90 -19.10
N PRO A 358 -27.82 -1.70 -19.44
CA PRO A 358 -27.64 -3.01 -18.83
C PRO A 358 -27.28 -2.91 -17.34
N ALA A 359 -27.74 -3.89 -16.57
CA ALA A 359 -27.29 -4.08 -15.19
C ALA A 359 -25.90 -4.72 -15.18
N MET A 360 -25.07 -4.36 -14.18
CA MET A 360 -23.67 -4.78 -14.07
C MET A 360 -23.51 -5.81 -12.96
N ASN A 361 -22.82 -6.92 -13.26
CA ASN A 361 -22.53 -7.99 -12.33
C ASN A 361 -21.01 -8.13 -12.17
N ILE A 362 -20.52 -8.08 -10.92
CA ILE A 362 -19.08 -8.17 -10.64
C ILE A 362 -18.77 -9.53 -10.01
N TYR A 363 -17.88 -10.27 -10.63
CA TYR A 363 -17.44 -11.58 -10.19
C TYR A 363 -15.97 -11.48 -9.77
N THR A 364 -15.66 -11.88 -8.55
CA THR A 364 -14.33 -11.78 -7.96
C THR A 364 -13.77 -13.17 -7.67
N TYR A 365 -12.61 -13.50 -8.27
CA TYR A 365 -11.90 -14.76 -8.05
C TYR A 365 -10.66 -14.54 -7.17
N ASP A 366 -10.51 -15.32 -6.10
CA ASP A 366 -9.32 -15.27 -5.23
C ASP A 366 -8.19 -16.15 -5.81
N LEU A 367 -7.38 -15.57 -6.73
CA LEU A 367 -6.18 -16.24 -7.24
C LEU A 367 -5.07 -16.35 -6.18
N GLY A 368 -5.06 -15.49 -5.15
CA GLY A 368 -4.01 -15.45 -4.13
C GLY A 368 -3.90 -16.75 -3.34
N ARG A 369 -5.02 -17.40 -3.03
CA ARG A 369 -5.01 -18.72 -2.38
C ARG A 369 -4.48 -19.86 -3.26
N LEU A 370 -4.61 -19.74 -4.58
CA LEU A 370 -4.16 -20.74 -5.54
C LEU A 370 -2.66 -20.59 -5.86
N LEU A 371 -2.16 -19.35 -5.88
CA LEU A 371 -0.80 -19.01 -6.27
C LEU A 371 -0.20 -17.97 -5.29
N ASN A 372 0.13 -18.41 -4.07
CA ASN A 372 0.64 -17.55 -2.99
C ASN A 372 1.94 -16.80 -3.33
N GLU A 373 2.70 -17.27 -4.32
CA GLU A 373 4.00 -16.70 -4.72
C GLU A 373 3.88 -15.32 -5.37
N PHE A 374 2.71 -14.98 -5.94
CA PHE A 374 2.47 -13.70 -6.61
C PHE A 374 1.74 -12.67 -5.74
N VAL A 375 1.75 -12.80 -4.41
CA VAL A 375 1.09 -11.86 -3.50
C VAL A 375 2.02 -10.70 -3.11
N ASP A 376 1.60 -9.45 -3.33
CA ASP A 376 2.40 -8.25 -3.08
C ASP A 376 2.50 -7.84 -1.60
N GLU A 377 3.14 -6.69 -1.32
CA GLU A 377 3.27 -6.13 0.03
C GLU A 377 1.93 -5.76 0.68
N ASP A 378 0.92 -5.45 -0.13
CA ASP A 378 -0.44 -5.09 0.29
C ASP A 378 -1.41 -6.28 0.28
N VAL A 379 -0.88 -7.51 0.15
CA VAL A 379 -1.63 -8.78 0.19
C VAL A 379 -2.55 -8.99 -1.03
N ALA A 380 -2.37 -8.19 -2.10
CA ALA A 380 -3.09 -8.36 -3.36
C ALA A 380 -2.30 -9.19 -4.37
N PHE A 381 -3.01 -9.82 -5.32
CA PHE A 381 -2.38 -10.55 -6.41
C PHE A 381 -1.65 -9.60 -7.38
N ASN A 382 -0.36 -9.83 -7.59
CA ASN A 382 0.53 -8.97 -8.35
C ASN A 382 0.59 -9.37 -9.83
N PHE A 383 -0.37 -8.86 -10.61
CA PHE A 383 -0.39 -9.12 -12.06
C PHE A 383 0.88 -8.66 -12.80
N ARG A 384 1.65 -7.70 -12.28
CA ARG A 384 2.93 -7.28 -12.90
C ARG A 384 4.03 -8.33 -12.77
N GLU A 385 4.11 -9.02 -11.64
CA GLU A 385 5.05 -10.14 -11.50
C GLU A 385 4.51 -11.37 -12.22
N PHE A 386 3.21 -11.68 -12.09
CA PHE A 386 2.60 -12.85 -12.74
C PHE A 386 2.77 -12.86 -14.28
N PHE A 387 2.55 -11.72 -14.94
CA PHE A 387 2.76 -11.57 -16.39
C PHE A 387 4.17 -11.12 -16.77
N ARG A 388 5.16 -11.21 -15.88
CA ARG A 388 6.50 -10.65 -16.13
C ARG A 388 7.18 -11.32 -17.34
N VAL A 389 7.63 -10.49 -18.27
CA VAL A 389 8.32 -10.89 -19.50
C VAL A 389 9.83 -10.91 -19.29
N ASP A 390 10.51 -11.91 -19.85
CA ASP A 390 11.97 -12.07 -19.80
C ASP A 390 12.70 -11.21 -20.85
N LYS A 391 14.02 -11.41 -21.01
CA LYS A 391 14.81 -10.70 -22.03
C LYS A 391 14.64 -11.27 -23.45
N ASN A 392 14.11 -12.49 -23.60
CA ASN A 392 13.93 -13.19 -24.86
C ASN A 392 12.52 -12.97 -25.46
N GLY A 393 11.59 -12.42 -24.68
CA GLY A 393 10.21 -12.15 -25.09
C GLY A 393 9.20 -13.24 -24.70
N GLY A 394 9.53 -14.12 -23.75
CA GLY A 394 8.61 -15.09 -23.14
C GLY A 394 8.16 -14.67 -21.75
N PHE A 395 7.14 -15.32 -21.18
CA PHE A 395 6.79 -15.12 -19.78
C PHE A 395 7.77 -15.88 -18.88
N ILE A 396 8.21 -15.26 -17.78
CA ILE A 396 9.00 -15.96 -16.75
C ILE A 396 8.16 -17.09 -16.13
N HIS A 397 6.89 -16.80 -15.87
CA HIS A 397 5.92 -17.70 -15.23
C HIS A 397 4.94 -18.29 -16.25
N GLU A 398 5.41 -18.67 -17.46
CA GLU A 398 4.56 -19.12 -18.57
C GLU A 398 3.67 -20.32 -18.22
N ARG A 399 4.13 -21.19 -17.32
CA ARG A 399 3.36 -22.34 -16.82
C ARG A 399 2.13 -21.90 -16.05
N ASP A 400 2.26 -20.93 -15.16
CA ASP A 400 1.18 -20.44 -14.29
C ASP A 400 0.18 -19.58 -15.07
N VAL A 401 0.68 -18.77 -16.01
CA VAL A 401 -0.17 -18.06 -16.98
C VAL A 401 -0.98 -19.05 -17.83
N SER A 402 -0.35 -20.14 -18.29
CA SER A 402 -1.04 -21.19 -19.04
C SER A 402 -2.05 -21.95 -18.17
N ALA A 403 -1.74 -22.24 -16.92
CA ALA A 403 -2.66 -22.86 -15.97
C ALA A 403 -3.89 -21.97 -15.70
N PHE A 404 -3.69 -20.65 -15.59
CA PHE A 404 -4.77 -19.67 -15.49
C PHE A 404 -5.68 -19.65 -16.72
N LEU A 405 -5.12 -19.63 -17.94
CA LEU A 405 -5.92 -19.68 -19.17
C LEU A 405 -6.73 -20.98 -19.28
N ASN A 406 -6.14 -22.12 -18.92
CA ASN A 406 -6.85 -23.40 -18.85
C ASN A 406 -8.00 -23.36 -17.83
N LEU A 407 -7.78 -22.75 -16.65
CA LEU A 407 -8.80 -22.60 -15.60
C LEU A 407 -10.03 -21.84 -16.09
N LEU A 408 -9.84 -20.74 -16.85
CA LEU A 408 -10.95 -19.98 -17.46
C LEU A 408 -11.82 -20.81 -18.41
N THR A 409 -11.26 -21.89 -18.97
CA THR A 409 -11.90 -22.78 -19.94
C THR A 409 -12.28 -24.14 -19.37
N LYS A 410 -12.06 -24.38 -18.07
CA LYS A 410 -12.27 -25.70 -17.46
C LYS A 410 -13.75 -26.02 -17.33
N GLU A 411 -14.20 -27.01 -18.07
CA GLU A 411 -15.55 -27.56 -17.99
C GLU A 411 -15.68 -28.47 -16.75
N ASP A 412 -16.61 -28.13 -15.87
CA ASP A 412 -17.00 -28.90 -14.67
C ASP A 412 -18.50 -28.63 -14.43
N LYS A 413 -19.21 -29.56 -13.78
CA LYS A 413 -20.65 -29.42 -13.52
C LYS A 413 -20.98 -28.23 -12.63
N ASP A 414 -20.03 -27.86 -11.76
CA ASP A 414 -20.10 -26.69 -10.87
C ASP A 414 -19.14 -25.57 -11.33
N SER A 415 -18.57 -25.65 -12.54
CA SER A 415 -17.65 -24.61 -13.06
C SER A 415 -18.38 -23.31 -13.36
N CYS A 416 -17.92 -22.25 -12.70
CA CYS A 416 -18.42 -20.89 -12.85
C CYS A 416 -17.35 -19.99 -13.47
N TYR A 417 -16.56 -20.54 -14.41
CA TYR A 417 -15.55 -19.80 -15.16
C TYR A 417 -16.10 -19.30 -16.50
N PRO A 418 -15.69 -18.11 -16.99
CA PRO A 418 -16.40 -17.45 -18.08
C PRO A 418 -16.36 -18.18 -19.42
N PHE A 419 -15.31 -18.95 -19.72
CA PHE A 419 -15.17 -19.63 -21.01
C PHE A 419 -15.31 -21.16 -20.92
N ALA A 420 -15.82 -21.68 -19.79
CA ALA A 420 -15.90 -23.10 -19.48
C ALA A 420 -16.75 -23.91 -20.48
N ASN A 421 -17.97 -23.46 -20.78
CA ASN A 421 -18.91 -24.15 -21.65
C ASN A 421 -19.36 -23.27 -22.84
N GLU A 422 -20.08 -23.86 -23.79
CA GLU A 422 -20.49 -23.15 -25.01
C GLU A 422 -21.53 -22.05 -24.76
N GLU A 423 -22.47 -22.27 -23.84
CA GLU A 423 -23.46 -21.27 -23.40
C GLU A 423 -22.74 -19.97 -22.98
N TYR A 424 -21.71 -20.09 -22.14
CA TYR A 424 -20.96 -18.95 -21.63
C TYR A 424 -20.07 -18.31 -22.72
N ARG A 425 -19.43 -19.13 -23.58
CA ARG A 425 -18.69 -18.63 -24.76
C ARG A 425 -19.59 -17.84 -25.74
N ASN A 426 -20.88 -18.13 -25.79
CA ASN A 426 -21.87 -17.37 -26.57
C ASN A 426 -22.36 -16.09 -25.87
N VAL A 427 -22.30 -16.00 -24.53
CA VAL A 427 -22.52 -14.74 -23.78
C VAL A 427 -21.30 -13.81 -23.89
N PHE A 428 -20.08 -14.36 -23.81
CA PHE A 428 -18.82 -13.61 -23.79
C PHE A 428 -18.13 -13.52 -25.16
N ARG A 429 -18.90 -13.23 -26.21
CA ARG A 429 -18.42 -13.12 -27.59
C ARG A 429 -17.38 -12.02 -27.80
N HIS A 430 -17.56 -10.85 -27.18
CA HIS A 430 -16.64 -9.72 -27.27
C HIS A 430 -16.24 -9.26 -25.88
N THR A 431 -14.96 -9.33 -25.55
CA THR A 431 -14.48 -9.01 -24.19
C THR A 431 -13.28 -8.08 -24.21
N LEU A 432 -13.18 -7.21 -23.21
CA LEU A 432 -12.05 -6.29 -22.98
C LEU A 432 -11.19 -6.82 -21.84
N TRP A 433 -9.90 -7.05 -22.08
CA TRP A 433 -8.96 -7.58 -21.10
C TRP A 433 -7.91 -6.52 -20.77
N MET A 434 -7.84 -6.14 -19.50
CA MET A 434 -6.97 -5.08 -19.00
C MET A 434 -5.68 -5.66 -18.44
N VAL A 435 -4.58 -5.51 -19.17
CA VAL A 435 -3.29 -6.14 -18.88
C VAL A 435 -2.23 -5.14 -18.40
N PRO A 436 -1.16 -5.57 -17.68
CA PRO A 436 -0.30 -4.65 -16.93
C PRO A 436 0.58 -3.70 -17.75
N GLY A 437 0.84 -4.03 -19.02
CA GLY A 437 1.71 -3.28 -19.91
C GLY A 437 1.77 -3.83 -21.34
N VAL A 438 2.49 -3.11 -22.20
CA VAL A 438 2.64 -3.35 -23.65
C VAL A 438 3.27 -4.71 -23.97
N LYS A 439 4.34 -5.06 -23.24
CA LYS A 439 5.12 -6.28 -23.48
C LYS A 439 4.30 -7.50 -23.08
N GLU A 440 3.68 -7.40 -21.92
CA GLU A 440 2.80 -8.40 -21.33
C GLU A 440 1.61 -8.67 -22.26
N ALA A 441 0.99 -7.62 -22.82
CA ALA A 441 -0.07 -7.73 -23.83
C ALA A 441 0.38 -8.48 -25.09
N LYS A 442 1.59 -8.18 -25.59
CA LYS A 442 2.14 -8.80 -26.81
C LYS A 442 2.41 -10.29 -26.62
N VAL A 443 2.98 -10.70 -25.48
CA VAL A 443 3.23 -12.11 -25.17
C VAL A 443 1.92 -12.85 -24.89
N LEU A 444 0.97 -12.23 -24.16
CA LEU A 444 -0.35 -12.82 -23.93
C LEU A 444 -1.13 -13.02 -25.23
N SER A 445 -1.06 -12.07 -26.17
CA SER A 445 -1.68 -12.19 -27.50
C SER A 445 -1.20 -13.44 -28.24
N ALA A 446 0.12 -13.66 -28.27
CA ALA A 446 0.72 -14.83 -28.92
C ALA A 446 0.35 -16.14 -28.19
N LEU A 447 0.21 -16.12 -26.87
CA LEU A 447 -0.20 -17.28 -26.08
C LEU A 447 -1.68 -17.63 -26.31
N LEU A 448 -2.57 -16.64 -26.33
CA LEU A 448 -4.01 -16.82 -26.62
C LEU A 448 -4.25 -17.39 -28.01
N GLN A 449 -3.50 -16.93 -29.02
CA GLN A 449 -3.56 -17.47 -30.39
C GLN A 449 -3.11 -18.94 -30.50
N ARG A 450 -2.31 -19.45 -29.54
CA ARG A 450 -1.86 -20.85 -29.47
C ARG A 450 -2.74 -21.71 -28.55
N HIS A 451 -3.56 -21.11 -27.71
CA HIS A 451 -4.37 -21.82 -26.72
C HIS A 451 -5.57 -22.50 -27.42
N SER A 452 -5.78 -23.79 -27.11
CA SER A 452 -6.77 -24.67 -27.77
C SER A 452 -8.17 -24.07 -27.91
N MET A 453 -8.60 -23.30 -26.90
CA MET A 453 -9.90 -22.63 -26.89
C MET A 453 -9.89 -21.18 -27.37
N PHE A 454 -8.81 -20.42 -27.12
CA PHE A 454 -8.79 -18.97 -27.41
C PHE A 454 -8.34 -18.65 -28.85
N GLN A 455 -7.73 -19.61 -29.55
CA GLN A 455 -7.47 -19.54 -31.01
C GLN A 455 -8.74 -19.31 -31.85
N HIS A 456 -9.93 -19.58 -31.30
CA HIS A 456 -11.23 -19.34 -31.95
C HIS A 456 -11.78 -17.92 -31.74
N PHE A 457 -11.03 -17.04 -31.05
CA PHE A 457 -11.33 -15.63 -30.89
C PHE A 457 -10.32 -14.79 -31.67
N HIS A 458 -10.79 -13.76 -32.37
CA HIS A 458 -9.92 -12.79 -32.99
C HIS A 458 -9.31 -11.89 -31.91
N ILE A 459 -8.02 -12.05 -31.65
CA ILE A 459 -7.28 -11.33 -30.60
C ILE A 459 -6.81 -9.98 -31.14
N VAL A 460 -7.36 -8.90 -30.59
CA VAL A 460 -7.06 -7.52 -31.00
C VAL A 460 -6.20 -6.86 -29.91
N ASN A 461 -4.89 -6.76 -30.13
CA ASN A 461 -4.00 -6.11 -29.17
C ASN A 461 -3.88 -4.60 -29.47
N VAL A 462 -4.49 -3.77 -28.63
CA VAL A 462 -4.45 -2.30 -28.76
C VAL A 462 -3.49 -1.63 -27.76
N ALA A 463 -2.70 -2.41 -27.02
CA ALA A 463 -1.83 -1.95 -25.95
C ALA A 463 -0.50 -1.32 -26.43
N GLY A 464 -0.53 -0.48 -27.49
CA GLY A 464 0.65 0.00 -28.24
C GLY A 464 1.61 0.98 -27.52
N ASP A 465 2.58 1.50 -28.28
CA ASP A 465 3.76 2.21 -27.76
C ASP A 465 3.46 3.60 -27.17
N GLY A 466 3.15 3.64 -25.88
CA GLY A 466 3.57 4.72 -24.96
C GLY A 466 2.71 5.98 -24.90
N ASP A 467 2.31 6.58 -26.02
CA ASP A 467 1.55 7.84 -26.03
C ASP A 467 0.03 7.61 -26.14
N GLU A 468 -0.78 8.39 -25.42
CA GLU A 468 -2.21 8.11 -25.22
C GLU A 468 -3.15 8.81 -26.23
N ASP A 469 -2.78 9.93 -26.86
CA ASP A 469 -3.78 10.85 -27.44
C ASP A 469 -3.89 10.93 -28.97
N GLU A 470 -2.88 10.58 -29.78
CA GLU A 470 -3.00 10.54 -31.25
C GLU A 470 -3.38 9.16 -31.82
N GLU A 471 -3.03 8.04 -31.16
CA GLU A 471 -3.23 6.69 -31.73
C GLU A 471 -4.58 6.02 -31.40
N ASN A 472 -5.38 6.57 -30.48
CA ASN A 472 -6.62 5.93 -30.00
C ASN A 472 -7.69 5.74 -31.10
N ARG A 473 -7.64 6.53 -32.19
CA ARG A 473 -8.55 6.40 -33.34
C ARG A 473 -8.32 5.09 -34.11
N GLY A 474 -7.07 4.81 -34.48
CA GLY A 474 -6.71 3.55 -35.13
C GLY A 474 -6.96 2.33 -34.23
N ALA A 475 -6.78 2.48 -32.91
CA ALA A 475 -7.13 1.43 -31.95
C ALA A 475 -8.64 1.11 -31.93
N LEU A 476 -9.50 2.12 -32.02
CA LEU A 476 -10.96 1.93 -32.10
C LEU A 476 -11.39 1.34 -33.45
N GLU A 477 -10.78 1.80 -34.54
CA GLU A 477 -11.03 1.29 -35.90
C GLU A 477 -10.67 -0.20 -35.99
N MET A 478 -9.48 -0.62 -35.51
CA MET A 478 -9.10 -2.05 -35.43
C MET A 478 -10.08 -2.91 -34.65
N VAL A 479 -10.63 -2.42 -33.53
CA VAL A 479 -11.63 -3.16 -32.74
C VAL A 479 -12.96 -3.27 -33.47
N ASN A 480 -13.42 -2.21 -34.13
CA ASN A 480 -14.67 -2.22 -34.90
C ASN A 480 -14.56 -3.09 -36.16
N GLU A 481 -13.44 -3.08 -36.86
CA GLU A 481 -13.17 -3.97 -38.00
C GLU A 481 -13.14 -5.44 -37.56
N ALA A 482 -12.50 -5.75 -36.43
CA ALA A 482 -12.44 -7.09 -35.87
C ALA A 482 -13.79 -7.65 -35.42
N ILE A 483 -14.70 -6.79 -34.97
CA ILE A 483 -16.10 -7.17 -34.61
C ILE A 483 -16.95 -7.28 -35.88
N GLY A 484 -16.76 -6.38 -36.84
CA GLY A 484 -17.52 -6.33 -38.09
C GLY A 484 -18.92 -5.74 -37.95
N LYS A 485 -19.68 -5.76 -39.06
CA LYS A 485 -21.06 -5.24 -39.11
C LYS A 485 -22.10 -6.12 -38.40
N ASP A 486 -21.78 -7.40 -38.22
CA ASP A 486 -22.62 -8.36 -37.50
C ASP A 486 -21.82 -8.96 -36.33
N PRO A 487 -22.02 -8.46 -35.09
CA PRO A 487 -21.36 -9.00 -33.90
C PRO A 487 -21.72 -10.47 -33.59
N ASP A 488 -22.84 -11.02 -34.09
CA ASP A 488 -23.16 -12.45 -33.89
C ASP A 488 -22.38 -13.37 -34.82
N ALA A 489 -21.75 -12.85 -35.88
CA ALA A 489 -20.90 -13.61 -36.78
C ALA A 489 -19.46 -13.80 -36.24
N THR A 490 -19.02 -12.98 -35.28
CA THR A 490 -17.62 -12.94 -34.82
C THR A 490 -17.48 -13.20 -33.31
N ARG A 491 -16.22 -13.38 -32.88
CA ARG A 491 -15.81 -13.49 -31.47
C ARG A 491 -14.46 -12.78 -31.30
N THR A 492 -14.33 -11.88 -30.34
CA THR A 492 -13.15 -11.02 -30.18
C THR A 492 -12.68 -10.89 -28.73
N ILE A 493 -11.37 -10.81 -28.54
CA ILE A 493 -10.74 -10.47 -27.26
C ILE A 493 -9.86 -9.24 -27.51
N THR A 494 -10.21 -8.11 -26.89
CA THR A 494 -9.44 -6.86 -26.98
C THR A 494 -8.47 -6.77 -25.80
N LEU A 495 -7.16 -6.78 -26.05
CA LEU A 495 -6.13 -6.59 -25.00
C LEU A 495 -5.73 -5.12 -24.91
N SER A 496 -5.75 -4.53 -23.71
CA SER A 496 -5.38 -3.12 -23.48
C SER A 496 -4.61 -2.90 -22.19
N CYS A 497 -3.64 -1.98 -22.21
CA CYS A 497 -2.95 -1.44 -21.04
C CYS A 497 -3.27 0.05 -20.79
N ARG A 498 -4.56 0.41 -20.79
CA ARG A 498 -5.20 1.76 -20.60
C ARG A 498 -5.67 2.49 -21.86
N ARG A 499 -5.36 1.99 -23.06
CA ARG A 499 -6.01 2.49 -24.29
C ARG A 499 -7.49 2.04 -24.34
N LEU A 500 -8.36 2.82 -24.98
CA LEU A 500 -9.81 2.59 -25.05
C LEU A 500 -10.58 2.50 -23.70
N THR A 501 -9.96 2.66 -22.54
CA THR A 501 -10.68 2.74 -21.24
C THR A 501 -11.36 4.09 -21.01
N THR A 502 -11.10 5.05 -21.90
CA THR A 502 -11.52 6.44 -21.83
C THR A 502 -11.88 6.98 -23.21
N GLY A 503 -12.72 8.02 -23.29
CA GLY A 503 -13.12 8.69 -24.54
C GLY A 503 -14.01 7.90 -25.53
N VAL A 504 -13.92 6.58 -25.59
CA VAL A 504 -14.56 5.75 -26.66
C VAL A 504 -15.74 4.89 -26.18
N SER A 505 -16.55 4.41 -27.12
CA SER A 505 -17.70 3.54 -26.83
C SER A 505 -17.78 2.39 -27.83
N VAL A 506 -17.68 1.15 -27.35
CA VAL A 506 -17.85 -0.08 -28.13
C VAL A 506 -19.08 -0.82 -27.58
N PRO A 507 -20.26 -0.72 -28.24
CA PRO A 507 -21.50 -1.31 -27.72
C PRO A 507 -21.44 -2.83 -27.51
N ALA A 508 -20.70 -3.53 -28.38
CA ALA A 508 -20.68 -4.99 -28.45
C ALA A 508 -19.96 -5.70 -27.30
N TRP A 509 -19.09 -5.03 -26.52
CA TRP A 509 -18.39 -5.66 -25.40
C TRP A 509 -19.37 -6.14 -24.31
N THR A 510 -19.40 -7.44 -24.01
CA THR A 510 -20.28 -8.04 -23.00
C THR A 510 -19.61 -8.30 -21.65
N ALA A 511 -18.28 -8.39 -21.59
CA ALA A 511 -17.51 -8.48 -20.35
C ALA A 511 -16.17 -7.71 -20.33
N VAL A 512 -15.72 -7.34 -19.13
CA VAL A 512 -14.35 -6.83 -18.84
C VAL A 512 -13.60 -7.82 -17.94
N PHE A 513 -12.32 -8.06 -18.22
CA PHE A 513 -11.40 -8.87 -17.40
C PHE A 513 -10.30 -7.97 -16.81
N MET A 514 -10.25 -7.85 -15.48
CA MET A 514 -9.34 -6.96 -14.76
C MET A 514 -8.04 -7.67 -14.36
N LEU A 515 -7.18 -7.94 -15.36
CA LEU A 515 -5.90 -8.66 -15.24
C LEU A 515 -4.69 -7.73 -14.96
N SER A 516 -4.93 -6.58 -14.35
CA SER A 516 -3.92 -5.54 -14.10
C SER A 516 -4.29 -4.64 -12.93
N GLY A 517 -3.31 -3.92 -12.37
CA GLY A 517 -3.46 -3.11 -11.15
C GLY A 517 -3.12 -3.87 -9.87
N SER A 518 -2.89 -3.14 -8.77
CA SER A 518 -2.61 -3.68 -7.42
C SER A 518 -3.65 -3.22 -6.40
N TYR A 519 -3.45 -3.49 -5.11
CA TYR A 519 -4.30 -2.97 -4.02
C TYR A 519 -4.46 -1.44 -4.05
N ASN A 520 -3.46 -0.71 -4.57
CA ASN A 520 -3.47 0.76 -4.65
C ASN A 520 -3.99 1.29 -6.00
N THR A 521 -4.75 0.48 -6.75
CA THR A 521 -5.46 0.95 -7.95
C THR A 521 -6.50 2.00 -7.55
N ALA A 522 -6.44 3.19 -8.17
CA ALA A 522 -7.38 4.26 -7.90
C ALA A 522 -8.80 3.88 -8.36
N ALA A 523 -9.80 4.11 -7.50
CA ALA A 523 -11.20 3.83 -7.78
C ALA A 523 -11.71 4.50 -9.07
N SER A 524 -11.26 5.72 -9.39
CA SER A 524 -11.60 6.42 -10.64
C SER A 524 -11.25 5.59 -11.88
N SER A 525 -10.00 5.13 -12.00
CA SER A 525 -9.52 4.37 -13.16
C SER A 525 -10.18 2.99 -13.26
N TYR A 526 -10.45 2.34 -12.12
CA TYR A 526 -11.19 1.08 -12.08
C TYR A 526 -12.62 1.27 -12.58
N MET A 527 -13.36 2.24 -12.03
CA MET A 527 -14.74 2.53 -12.41
C MET A 527 -14.86 2.98 -13.89
N GLN A 528 -13.96 3.86 -14.36
CA GLN A 528 -13.85 4.25 -15.77
C GLN A 528 -13.68 3.07 -16.73
N THR A 529 -13.02 2.00 -16.27
CA THR A 529 -12.77 0.82 -17.08
C THR A 529 -13.98 -0.11 -17.10
N ILE A 530 -14.53 -0.47 -15.94
CA ILE A 530 -15.65 -1.42 -15.87
C ILE A 530 -16.91 -0.87 -16.54
N PHE A 531 -17.22 0.42 -16.40
CA PHE A 531 -18.43 1.01 -17.00
C PHE A 531 -18.39 1.08 -18.54
N ARG A 532 -17.27 0.76 -19.22
CA ARG A 532 -17.25 0.61 -20.69
C ARG A 532 -18.22 -0.46 -21.16
N VAL A 533 -18.34 -1.55 -20.41
CA VAL A 533 -19.24 -2.68 -20.73
C VAL A 533 -20.71 -2.33 -20.51
N GLN A 534 -21.01 -1.29 -19.72
CA GLN A 534 -22.38 -0.79 -19.51
C GLN A 534 -22.91 0.05 -20.70
N THR A 535 -22.15 0.17 -21.79
CA THR A 535 -22.62 0.83 -23.02
C THR A 535 -23.85 0.09 -23.57
N PRO A 536 -25.01 0.77 -23.75
CA PRO A 536 -26.21 0.19 -24.36
C PRO A 536 -25.92 -0.37 -25.75
N ALA A 537 -26.58 -1.48 -26.10
CA ALA A 537 -26.48 -2.08 -27.43
C ALA A 537 -27.77 -2.82 -27.80
N THR A 538 -28.10 -2.77 -29.10
CA THR A 538 -29.08 -3.64 -29.73
C THR A 538 -28.36 -4.39 -30.84
N ILE A 539 -28.25 -5.71 -30.71
CA ILE A 539 -27.48 -6.58 -31.62
C ILE A 539 -28.45 -7.58 -32.23
N ASN A 540 -28.62 -7.54 -33.56
CA ASN A 540 -29.59 -8.35 -34.31
C ASN A 540 -30.97 -8.37 -33.65
N GLY A 541 -31.43 -7.19 -33.24
CA GLY A 541 -32.73 -6.98 -32.61
C GLY A 541 -32.89 -7.44 -31.18
N ARG A 542 -31.83 -7.94 -30.54
CA ARG A 542 -31.83 -8.26 -29.12
C ARG A 542 -31.20 -7.11 -28.33
N VAL A 543 -31.82 -6.72 -27.21
CA VAL A 543 -31.33 -5.62 -26.36
C VAL A 543 -30.44 -6.15 -25.25
N LYS A 544 -29.34 -5.45 -24.99
CA LYS A 544 -28.36 -5.75 -23.94
C LYS A 544 -28.91 -5.41 -22.54
N GLU A 545 -29.40 -6.40 -21.81
CA GLU A 545 -29.95 -6.24 -20.45
C GLU A 545 -28.91 -6.43 -19.34
N GLN A 546 -27.85 -7.21 -19.58
CA GLN A 546 -26.85 -7.59 -18.58
C GLN A 546 -25.42 -7.39 -19.11
N CYS A 547 -24.50 -7.06 -18.21
CA CYS A 547 -23.08 -6.93 -18.51
C CYS A 547 -22.22 -7.38 -17.32
N TYR A 548 -20.96 -7.75 -17.60
CA TYR A 548 -20.15 -8.56 -16.70
C TYR A 548 -18.75 -7.98 -16.46
N VAL A 549 -18.27 -8.11 -15.23
CA VAL A 549 -16.91 -7.74 -14.81
C VAL A 549 -16.30 -8.93 -14.10
N PHE A 550 -15.12 -9.36 -14.53
CA PHE A 550 -14.34 -10.42 -13.93
C PHE A 550 -13.06 -9.82 -13.34
N ASP A 551 -13.03 -9.66 -12.01
CA ASP A 551 -11.84 -9.24 -11.26
C ASP A 551 -11.21 -10.49 -10.60
N PHE A 552 -9.89 -10.58 -10.65
CA PHE A 552 -9.10 -11.67 -10.09
C PHE A 552 -8.29 -11.23 -8.85
N ALA A 553 -8.64 -10.06 -8.28
CA ALA A 553 -8.16 -9.51 -7.02
C ALA A 553 -9.38 -8.99 -6.19
N PRO A 554 -10.04 -9.84 -5.40
CA PRO A 554 -11.28 -9.48 -4.68
C PRO A 554 -11.10 -8.28 -3.76
N ASP A 555 -9.99 -8.21 -3.03
CA ASP A 555 -9.73 -7.16 -2.05
C ASP A 555 -9.61 -5.76 -2.67
N ARG A 556 -9.14 -5.69 -3.92
CA ARG A 556 -9.16 -4.45 -4.72
C ARG A 556 -10.59 -4.04 -5.07
N THR A 557 -11.39 -4.96 -5.60
CA THR A 557 -12.81 -4.69 -5.90
C THR A 557 -13.52 -4.16 -4.66
N LEU A 558 -13.44 -4.86 -3.53
CA LEU A 558 -14.11 -4.46 -2.29
C LEU A 558 -13.63 -3.08 -1.80
N LYS A 559 -12.33 -2.78 -1.89
CA LYS A 559 -11.80 -1.45 -1.53
C LYS A 559 -12.37 -0.35 -2.43
N VAL A 560 -12.35 -0.53 -3.74
CA VAL A 560 -12.86 0.46 -4.70
C VAL A 560 -14.36 0.72 -4.51
N LEU A 561 -15.13 -0.33 -4.18
CA LEU A 561 -16.55 -0.18 -3.86
C LEU A 561 -16.78 0.57 -2.55
N ALA A 562 -15.97 0.31 -1.51
CA ALA A 562 -16.02 1.06 -0.25
C ALA A 562 -15.64 2.54 -0.43
N GLU A 563 -14.65 2.86 -1.27
CA GLU A 563 -14.28 4.23 -1.64
C GLU A 563 -15.44 4.93 -2.38
N THR A 564 -16.08 4.24 -3.32
CA THR A 564 -17.19 4.80 -4.10
C THR A 564 -18.43 5.07 -3.24
N ALA A 565 -18.81 4.14 -2.34
CA ALA A 565 -19.96 4.30 -1.45
C ALA A 565 -19.80 5.51 -0.50
N LYS A 566 -18.61 5.70 0.09
CA LYS A 566 -18.29 6.88 0.92
C LYS A 566 -18.46 8.21 0.17
N ILE A 567 -18.25 8.20 -1.15
CA ILE A 567 -18.34 9.40 -1.99
C ILE A 567 -19.78 9.73 -2.37
N SER A 568 -20.62 8.73 -2.65
CA SER A 568 -22.07 8.96 -2.79
C SER A 568 -22.66 9.54 -1.49
N ALA A 569 -22.23 9.04 -0.32
CA ALA A 569 -22.68 9.55 0.99
C ALA A 569 -22.15 10.95 1.34
N LYS A 570 -20.98 11.36 0.84
CA LYS A 570 -20.48 12.75 0.98
C LYS A 570 -21.43 13.79 0.38
N ALA A 571 -22.29 13.41 -0.56
CA ALA A 571 -23.33 14.28 -1.12
C ALA A 571 -24.63 14.34 -0.28
N GLY A 572 -24.68 13.70 0.90
CA GLY A 572 -25.82 13.79 1.82
C GLY A 572 -25.80 12.82 3.02
N LYS A 573 -25.19 13.26 4.14
CA LYS A 573 -25.37 12.80 5.55
C LYS A 573 -24.91 11.38 5.99
N THR A 574 -24.25 11.36 7.16
CA THR A 574 -24.10 10.29 8.19
C THR A 574 -23.61 8.87 7.82
N SER A 575 -22.71 8.33 8.65
CA SER A 575 -22.10 6.99 8.46
C SER A 575 -23.03 5.77 8.60
N GLN A 576 -24.27 5.98 9.06
CA GLN A 576 -25.30 4.94 9.03
C GLN A 576 -25.86 4.74 7.61
N ASP A 577 -25.84 5.79 6.79
CA ASP A 577 -26.20 5.74 5.37
C ASP A 577 -25.07 5.14 4.52
N ASP A 578 -23.79 5.21 4.91
CA ASP A 578 -22.69 4.51 4.21
C ASP A 578 -22.99 3.01 4.04
N ARG A 579 -23.41 2.34 5.12
CA ARG A 579 -23.74 0.90 5.09
C ARG A 579 -25.00 0.62 4.27
N LYS A 580 -25.95 1.55 4.25
CA LYS A 580 -27.19 1.42 3.48
C LYS A 580 -26.94 1.63 1.99
N THR A 581 -26.24 2.70 1.61
CA THR A 581 -25.76 2.96 0.25
C THR A 581 -24.90 1.82 -0.30
N MET A 582 -24.02 1.25 0.54
CA MET A 582 -23.21 0.09 0.16
C MET A 582 -24.06 -1.19 0.02
N GLY A 583 -25.09 -1.36 0.87
CA GLY A 583 -26.08 -2.44 0.72
C GLY A 583 -26.92 -2.30 -0.54
N ASP A 584 -27.42 -1.10 -0.82
CA ASP A 584 -28.15 -0.75 -2.05
C ASP A 584 -27.27 -0.99 -3.28
N PHE A 585 -25.99 -0.61 -3.23
CA PHE A 585 -25.03 -0.92 -4.30
C PHE A 585 -24.88 -2.43 -4.51
N LEU A 586 -24.66 -3.22 -3.45
CA LEU A 586 -24.54 -4.68 -3.56
C LEU A 586 -25.85 -5.36 -4.04
N ASN A 587 -27.00 -4.74 -3.79
CA ASN A 587 -28.30 -5.20 -4.30
C ASN A 587 -28.43 -4.98 -5.82
N PHE A 588 -28.04 -3.81 -6.33
CA PHE A 588 -28.13 -3.46 -7.77
C PHE A 588 -26.90 -3.84 -8.60
N CYS A 589 -25.77 -4.13 -7.96
CA CYS A 589 -24.54 -4.60 -8.56
C CYS A 589 -24.01 -5.78 -7.71
N PRO A 590 -24.51 -7.01 -7.93
CA PRO A 590 -24.11 -8.15 -7.13
C PRO A 590 -22.63 -8.43 -7.31
N VAL A 591 -21.89 -8.43 -6.18
CA VAL A 591 -20.50 -8.88 -6.10
C VAL A 591 -20.50 -10.33 -5.65
N ILE A 592 -19.91 -11.22 -6.45
CA ILE A 592 -19.92 -12.67 -6.22
C ILE A 592 -18.48 -13.15 -6.03
N SER A 593 -18.17 -13.65 -4.84
CA SER A 593 -16.93 -14.40 -4.59
C SER A 593 -17.02 -15.79 -5.20
N ILE A 594 -15.98 -16.20 -5.92
CA ILE A 594 -15.84 -17.56 -6.43
C ILE A 594 -14.64 -18.21 -5.75
N GLU A 595 -14.92 -19.09 -4.79
CA GLU A 595 -13.92 -19.90 -4.08
C GLU A 595 -13.99 -21.34 -4.60
N GLY A 596 -13.06 -21.72 -5.47
CA GLY A 596 -13.07 -23.02 -6.15
C GLY A 596 -14.25 -23.15 -7.11
N SER A 597 -15.20 -24.04 -6.80
CA SER A 597 -16.48 -24.20 -7.51
C SER A 597 -17.67 -23.50 -6.81
N ARG A 598 -17.45 -22.90 -5.62
CA ARG A 598 -18.53 -22.31 -4.83
C ARG A 598 -18.68 -20.81 -5.11
N MET A 599 -19.88 -20.39 -5.53
CA MET A 599 -20.26 -18.99 -5.67
C MET A 599 -21.02 -18.49 -4.44
N ASP A 600 -20.45 -17.52 -3.74
CA ASP A 600 -21.09 -16.84 -2.60
C ASP A 600 -21.28 -15.35 -2.94
N LYS A 601 -22.50 -14.81 -2.76
CA LYS A 601 -22.73 -13.35 -2.84
C LYS A 601 -22.14 -12.65 -1.61
N PHE A 602 -21.54 -11.49 -1.81
CA PHE A 602 -21.16 -10.61 -0.69
C PHE A 602 -22.38 -9.88 -0.12
N ASP A 603 -22.38 -9.74 1.20
CA ASP A 603 -23.17 -8.75 1.93
C ASP A 603 -22.24 -7.72 2.58
N VAL A 604 -22.81 -6.65 3.13
CA VAL A 604 -22.06 -5.56 3.78
C VAL A 604 -21.19 -6.06 4.96
N PRO A 605 -21.68 -6.95 5.87
CA PRO A 605 -20.84 -7.56 6.90
C PRO A 605 -19.62 -8.32 6.36
N ARG A 606 -19.81 -9.26 5.43
CA ARG A 606 -18.74 -10.12 4.88
C ARG A 606 -17.73 -9.32 4.06
N MET A 607 -18.19 -8.29 3.34
CA MET A 607 -17.31 -7.33 2.66
C MET A 607 -16.41 -6.58 3.66
N LEU A 608 -16.98 -6.07 4.76
CA LEU A 608 -16.22 -5.36 5.79
C LEU A 608 -15.27 -6.29 6.55
N GLU A 609 -15.66 -7.55 6.80
CA GLU A 609 -14.81 -8.58 7.37
C GLU A 609 -13.61 -8.89 6.47
N GLN A 610 -13.82 -9.06 5.17
CA GLN A 610 -12.74 -9.31 4.22
C GLN A 610 -11.81 -8.10 4.10
N LEU A 611 -12.33 -6.87 4.10
CA LEU A 611 -11.50 -5.67 4.20
C LEU A 611 -10.67 -5.67 5.49
N LYS A 612 -11.26 -5.95 6.66
CA LYS A 612 -10.55 -6.08 7.94
C LYS A 612 -9.41 -7.11 7.87
N LYS A 613 -9.61 -8.24 7.19
CA LYS A 613 -8.57 -9.27 7.00
C LYS A 613 -7.30 -8.71 6.34
N VAL A 614 -7.43 -7.84 5.33
CA VAL A 614 -6.27 -7.21 4.67
C VAL A 614 -5.48 -6.33 5.63
N TYR A 615 -6.15 -5.51 6.45
CA TYR A 615 -5.48 -4.70 7.48
C TYR A 615 -4.79 -5.57 8.53
N VAL A 616 -5.40 -6.70 8.91
CA VAL A 616 -4.81 -7.67 9.84
C VAL A 616 -3.51 -8.27 9.28
N GLU A 617 -3.51 -8.72 8.04
CA GLU A 617 -2.30 -9.25 7.38
C GLU A 617 -1.21 -8.17 7.25
N ARG A 618 -1.58 -6.92 6.90
CA ARG A 618 -0.64 -5.78 6.86
C ARG A 618 -0.06 -5.46 8.24
N VAL A 619 -0.89 -5.40 9.29
CA VAL A 619 -0.46 -5.19 10.69
C VAL A 619 0.56 -6.24 11.11
N VAL A 620 0.35 -7.52 10.75
CA VAL A 620 1.28 -8.62 11.03
C VAL A 620 2.58 -8.50 10.23
N ARG A 621 2.51 -8.21 8.92
CA ARG A 621 3.68 -8.05 8.03
C ARG A 621 4.55 -6.85 8.43
N ASN A 622 3.93 -5.75 8.83
CA ASN A 622 4.58 -4.53 9.30
C ASN A 622 4.98 -4.59 10.79
N GLY A 623 4.88 -5.76 11.45
CA GLY A 623 5.36 -5.93 12.83
C GLY A 623 4.67 -5.03 13.85
N PHE A 624 3.38 -4.73 13.66
CA PHE A 624 2.57 -3.81 14.47
C PHE A 624 3.04 -2.33 14.41
N GLU A 625 3.71 -1.91 13.34
CA GLU A 625 3.98 -0.48 13.06
C GLU A 625 2.79 0.25 12.40
N ASP A 626 1.82 -0.49 11.86
CA ASP A 626 0.72 0.06 11.04
C ASP A 626 -0.29 0.90 11.83
N ASN A 627 -0.88 1.91 11.18
CA ASN A 627 -1.88 2.79 11.80
C ASN A 627 -3.21 2.08 12.09
N SER A 628 -3.60 1.09 11.29
CA SER A 628 -4.89 0.40 11.46
C SER A 628 -4.97 -0.43 12.74
N LEU A 629 -3.88 -0.58 13.49
CA LEU A 629 -3.88 -1.18 14.82
C LEU A 629 -4.54 -0.27 15.89
N TYR A 630 -4.66 1.03 15.61
CA TYR A 630 -5.19 2.02 16.56
C TYR A 630 -6.59 2.49 16.16
N ASN A 631 -7.31 3.06 17.13
CA ASN A 631 -8.66 3.57 16.95
C ASN A 631 -8.77 5.10 17.11
N ASP A 632 -9.98 5.60 16.95
CA ASP A 632 -10.32 7.03 16.91
C ASP A 632 -10.30 7.76 18.26
N GLU A 633 -10.17 7.08 19.39
CA GLU A 633 -10.04 7.75 20.71
C GLU A 633 -8.81 8.68 20.74
N LEU A 634 -7.81 8.42 19.91
CA LEU A 634 -6.60 9.23 19.73
C LEU A 634 -6.83 10.62 19.11
N LEU A 635 -8.04 10.91 18.60
CA LEU A 635 -8.42 12.26 18.17
C LEU A 635 -9.14 13.06 19.27
N LYS A 636 -9.56 12.40 20.36
CA LYS A 636 -10.32 12.97 21.48
C LYS A 636 -9.45 13.22 22.73
N LEU A 637 -8.15 13.40 22.54
CA LEU A 637 -7.17 13.60 23.61
C LEU A 637 -7.33 14.98 24.26
N GLY A 638 -7.78 15.01 25.52
CA GLY A 638 -7.78 16.21 26.35
C GLY A 638 -6.41 16.51 26.96
N ASP A 639 -6.30 17.61 27.70
CA ASP A 639 -5.03 18.04 28.29
C ASP A 639 -4.46 17.04 29.32
N LEU A 640 -5.33 16.25 29.98
CA LEU A 640 -4.91 15.17 30.89
C LEU A 640 -4.28 14.01 30.11
N GLU A 641 -4.96 13.49 29.08
CA GLU A 641 -4.43 12.42 28.24
C GLU A 641 -3.13 12.84 27.55
N LEU A 642 -3.04 14.10 27.10
CA LEU A 642 -1.81 14.64 26.50
C LEU A 642 -0.64 14.67 27.49
N GLN A 643 -0.89 15.00 28.77
CA GLN A 643 0.13 14.92 29.82
C GLN A 643 0.57 13.47 30.10
N GLU A 644 -0.37 12.51 30.06
CA GLU A 644 -0.03 11.08 30.18
C GLU A 644 0.80 10.59 28.98
N PHE A 645 0.46 11.00 27.75
CA PHE A 645 1.25 10.72 26.56
C PHE A 645 2.64 11.37 26.60
N ASP A 646 2.78 12.61 27.08
CA ASP A 646 4.08 13.25 27.26
C ASP A 646 4.92 12.58 28.37
N ALA A 647 4.28 12.07 29.44
CA ALA A 647 4.94 11.25 30.43
C ALA A 647 5.44 9.92 29.83
N LEU A 648 4.64 9.28 28.98
CA LEU A 648 5.01 8.06 28.25
C LEU A 648 6.14 8.32 27.23
N LYS A 649 6.09 9.45 26.52
CA LYS A 649 7.14 9.91 25.59
C LYS A 649 8.47 10.17 26.28
N LYS A 650 8.48 10.70 27.51
CA LYS A 650 9.70 10.86 28.32
C LYS A 650 10.36 9.53 28.69
N ILE A 651 9.59 8.44 28.68
CA ILE A 651 10.06 7.08 28.99
C ILE A 651 10.56 6.36 27.74
N ILE A 652 9.79 6.40 26.64
CA ILE A 652 10.04 5.60 25.43
C ILE A 652 10.85 6.36 24.35
N GLY A 653 10.76 7.70 24.34
CA GLY A 653 11.17 8.52 23.20
C GLY A 653 10.10 8.58 22.10
N GLN A 654 10.50 8.96 20.89
CA GLN A 654 9.65 8.91 19.69
C GLN A 654 10.31 8.01 18.64
N THR A 655 9.55 7.07 18.07
CA THR A 655 9.98 6.28 16.90
C THR A 655 9.74 7.07 15.61
N LYS A 656 10.62 6.92 14.60
CA LYS A 656 10.38 7.51 13.28
C LYS A 656 9.07 6.96 12.69
N ALA A 657 8.30 7.82 12.04
CA ALA A 657 7.11 7.39 11.31
C ALA A 657 7.49 6.67 10.00
N MET A 658 6.72 5.63 9.65
CA MET A 658 6.69 5.11 8.29
C MET A 658 6.30 6.19 7.27
N PRO A 659 6.70 6.06 5.99
CA PRO A 659 6.14 6.86 4.91
C PRO A 659 4.60 6.76 4.89
N LYS A 660 3.90 7.86 4.60
CA LYS A 660 2.45 7.83 4.42
C LYS A 660 2.12 7.10 3.11
N THR A 661 1.39 6.00 3.21
CA THR A 661 0.76 5.34 2.05
C THR A 661 -0.57 6.04 1.73
N ASN A 662 -0.89 6.19 0.44
CA ASN A 662 -2.16 6.75 -0.02
C ASN A 662 -3.27 5.70 0.11
N GLN A 663 -3.82 5.51 1.32
CA GLN A 663 -4.71 4.40 1.64
C GLN A 663 -5.92 4.82 2.49
N VAL A 664 -7.00 4.03 2.39
CA VAL A 664 -8.28 4.27 3.05
C VAL A 664 -8.15 3.99 4.54
N ASP A 665 -8.23 5.03 5.36
CA ASP A 665 -8.43 4.86 6.79
C ASP A 665 -9.90 4.43 7.04
N ILE A 666 -10.09 3.20 7.55
CA ILE A 666 -11.42 2.69 7.93
C ILE A 666 -11.79 3.17 9.35
N ASN A 667 -10.78 3.43 10.19
CA ASN A 667 -10.91 3.89 11.57
C ASN A 667 -10.57 5.39 11.65
N ASN A 668 -11.43 6.19 11.02
CA ASN A 668 -11.27 7.64 10.94
C ASN A 668 -12.60 8.37 11.24
N GLN A 669 -13.19 8.05 12.39
CA GLN A 669 -14.41 8.61 12.99
C GLN A 669 -14.13 9.63 14.12
N GLY A 670 -12.87 10.01 14.36
CA GLY A 670 -12.47 10.76 15.55
C GLY A 670 -12.57 12.29 15.49
N LEU A 671 -12.62 12.88 14.28
CA LEU A 671 -13.17 14.23 14.05
C LEU A 671 -14.55 14.05 13.42
N ASN A 672 -15.51 14.89 13.80
CA ASN A 672 -16.81 14.90 13.13
C ASN A 672 -16.63 15.37 11.66
N ASN A 673 -17.51 14.96 10.74
CA ASN A 673 -17.39 15.33 9.32
C ASN A 673 -17.28 16.85 9.11
N GLU A 674 -18.05 17.62 9.90
CA GLU A 674 -17.98 19.08 9.94
C GLU A 674 -16.58 19.60 10.30
N GLU A 675 -15.89 18.98 11.28
CA GLU A 675 -14.53 19.37 11.69
C GLU A 675 -13.46 19.00 10.64
N TYR A 676 -13.66 17.91 9.89
CA TYR A 676 -12.79 17.56 8.75
C TYR A 676 -12.95 18.55 7.61
N GLU A 677 -14.19 18.83 7.20
CA GLU A 677 -14.48 19.81 6.16
C GLU A 677 -14.07 21.23 6.56
N GLU A 678 -14.34 21.64 7.81
CA GLU A 678 -13.92 22.93 8.37
C GLU A 678 -12.40 23.05 8.28
N LYS A 679 -11.65 22.02 8.70
CA LYS A 679 -10.19 22.02 8.57
C LYS A 679 -9.75 22.20 7.12
N GLU A 680 -10.26 21.41 6.17
CA GLU A 680 -9.85 21.53 4.76
C GLU A 680 -10.23 22.88 4.14
N LYS A 681 -11.45 23.38 4.40
CA LYS A 681 -11.91 24.71 3.98
C LYS A 681 -10.99 25.81 4.51
N LEU A 682 -10.56 25.72 5.78
CA LEU A 682 -9.62 26.65 6.40
C LEU A 682 -8.17 26.47 5.89
N GLU A 683 -7.73 25.26 5.53
CA GLU A 683 -6.40 25.02 4.95
C GLU A 683 -6.28 25.50 3.50
N LYS A 684 -7.39 25.48 2.73
CA LYS A 684 -7.45 25.98 1.34
C LYS A 684 -7.54 27.51 1.25
N LYS A 685 -8.06 28.21 2.27
CA LYS A 685 -8.14 29.68 2.30
C LYS A 685 -6.74 30.34 2.30
N PRO A 686 -6.51 31.41 1.53
CA PRO A 686 -5.30 32.21 1.61
C PRO A 686 -5.03 32.73 3.03
N LYS A 687 -3.78 32.65 3.52
CA LYS A 687 -3.42 33.06 4.89
C LYS A 687 -3.76 34.51 5.25
N LYS A 688 -3.97 35.38 4.25
CA LYS A 688 -4.36 36.79 4.42
C LYS A 688 -5.88 36.98 4.60
N GLU A 689 -6.68 35.99 4.23
CA GLU A 689 -8.16 36.04 4.21
C GLU A 689 -8.81 35.27 5.36
N LEU A 690 -8.04 34.44 6.08
CA LEU A 690 -8.49 33.82 7.33
C LEU A 690 -8.72 34.89 8.41
N THR A 691 -9.90 34.90 9.01
CA THR A 691 -10.15 35.72 10.22
C THR A 691 -9.35 35.19 11.42
N GLU A 692 -9.21 35.98 12.49
CA GLU A 692 -8.50 35.52 13.70
C GLU A 692 -9.18 34.33 14.39
N GLU A 693 -10.51 34.22 14.27
CA GLU A 693 -11.30 33.09 14.77
C GLU A 693 -11.06 31.84 13.91
N GLU A 694 -11.09 32.00 12.59
CA GLU A 694 -10.76 30.95 11.61
C GLU A 694 -9.32 30.43 11.76
N LYS A 695 -8.35 31.31 12.03
CA LYS A 695 -6.95 30.92 12.32
C LYS A 695 -6.87 30.06 13.58
N ARG A 696 -7.52 30.48 14.68
CA ARG A 696 -7.54 29.73 15.94
C ARG A 696 -8.17 28.35 15.77
N ARG A 697 -9.29 28.28 15.06
CA ARG A 697 -10.01 27.03 14.79
C ARG A 697 -9.20 26.07 13.91
N LEU A 698 -8.55 26.59 12.86
CA LEU A 698 -7.62 25.82 12.05
C LEU A 698 -6.42 25.31 12.86
N GLU A 699 -5.88 26.13 13.76
CA GLU A 699 -4.78 25.75 14.63
C GLU A 699 -5.20 24.66 15.64
N GLU A 700 -6.42 24.73 16.18
CA GLU A 700 -7.02 23.68 17.01
C GLU A 700 -7.13 22.34 16.25
N LEU A 701 -7.69 22.35 15.05
CA LEU A 701 -7.88 21.14 14.22
C LEU A 701 -6.54 20.53 13.77
N ARG A 702 -5.56 21.38 13.45
CA ARG A 702 -4.16 20.98 13.22
C ARG A 702 -3.52 20.41 14.49
N LYS A 703 -3.77 20.98 15.67
CA LYS A 703 -3.29 20.49 16.97
C LYS A 703 -3.89 19.10 17.26
N LYS A 704 -5.20 18.88 17.11
CA LYS A 704 -5.85 17.56 17.23
C LYS A 704 -5.18 16.51 16.33
N THR A 705 -4.96 16.83 15.05
CA THR A 705 -4.31 15.90 14.10
C THR A 705 -2.85 15.59 14.50
N LYS A 706 -2.06 16.61 14.84
CA LYS A 706 -0.66 16.44 15.29
C LYS A 706 -0.59 15.64 16.59
N ASN A 707 -1.55 15.82 17.49
CA ASN A 707 -1.66 15.06 18.74
C ASN A 707 -1.93 13.57 18.45
N ARG A 708 -2.86 13.22 17.54
CA ARG A 708 -3.07 11.83 17.07
C ARG A 708 -1.78 11.22 16.52
N GLU A 709 -1.12 11.90 15.58
CA GLU A 709 0.13 11.40 14.97
C GLU A 709 1.26 11.22 15.99
N ALA A 710 1.39 12.15 16.95
CA ALA A 710 2.36 12.06 18.04
C ALA A 710 2.04 10.91 19.01
N ALA A 711 0.78 10.73 19.39
CA ALA A 711 0.33 9.65 20.26
C ALA A 711 0.53 8.27 19.59
N ILE A 712 0.20 8.11 18.31
CA ILE A 712 0.52 6.92 17.50
C ILE A 712 2.02 6.65 17.51
N SER A 713 2.86 7.66 17.29
CA SER A 713 4.33 7.51 17.35
C SER A 713 4.85 7.05 18.72
N ILE A 714 4.15 7.36 19.81
CA ILE A 714 4.49 6.89 21.16
C ILE A 714 3.98 5.45 21.37
N LEU A 715 2.74 5.16 20.96
CA LEU A 715 2.15 3.82 21.08
C LEU A 715 2.89 2.77 20.25
N ARG A 716 3.32 3.10 19.02
CA ARG A 716 4.17 2.22 18.18
C ARG A 716 5.43 1.77 18.93
N GLY A 717 6.01 2.66 19.74
CA GLY A 717 7.12 2.33 20.63
C GLY A 717 6.81 1.23 21.66
N ILE A 718 5.54 0.92 21.92
CA ILE A 718 5.08 -0.25 22.68
C ILE A 718 4.68 -1.38 21.72
N SER A 719 3.86 -1.08 20.71
CA SER A 719 3.18 -2.07 19.85
C SER A 719 4.12 -3.03 19.13
N ILE A 720 5.26 -2.53 18.63
CA ILE A 720 6.23 -3.34 17.87
C ILE A 720 6.86 -4.51 18.63
N ARG A 721 6.77 -4.51 19.97
CA ARG A 721 7.27 -5.60 20.84
C ARG A 721 6.22 -6.69 21.07
N MET A 722 4.94 -6.39 20.83
CA MET A 722 3.83 -7.30 21.11
C MET A 722 3.81 -8.56 20.22
N PRO A 723 4.14 -8.52 18.91
CA PRO A 723 4.14 -9.72 18.06
C PRO A 723 4.99 -10.87 18.60
N LEU A 724 6.17 -10.57 19.15
CA LEU A 724 7.05 -11.59 19.75
C LEU A 724 6.44 -12.20 21.02
N LEU A 725 5.73 -11.41 21.83
CA LEU A 725 5.07 -11.85 23.05
C LEU A 725 3.81 -12.68 22.75
N ILE A 726 3.04 -12.29 21.72
CA ILE A 726 1.91 -13.06 21.18
C ILE A 726 2.38 -14.41 20.61
N TYR A 727 3.49 -14.39 19.85
CA TYR A 727 4.16 -15.59 19.37
C TYR A 727 4.64 -16.46 20.55
N GLY A 728 5.16 -15.84 21.61
CA GLY A 728 5.71 -16.52 22.78
C GLY A 728 4.68 -17.10 23.75
N ALA A 729 3.49 -16.51 23.87
CA ALA A 729 2.53 -16.86 24.92
C ALA A 729 2.08 -18.33 24.91
N GLU A 730 2.06 -18.96 26.09
CA GLU A 730 1.40 -20.25 26.32
C GLU A 730 -0.05 -19.98 26.76
N LEU A 731 -0.98 -20.80 26.28
CA LEU A 731 -2.42 -20.71 26.56
C LEU A 731 -2.90 -22.07 27.05
N ASP A 732 -3.82 -22.08 28.00
CA ASP A 732 -4.32 -23.31 28.62
C ASP A 732 -5.29 -24.07 27.70
N ASN A 733 -6.01 -23.34 26.85
CA ASN A 733 -6.76 -23.86 25.71
C ASN A 733 -6.26 -23.22 24.41
N GLU A 734 -6.13 -23.98 23.33
CA GLU A 734 -5.69 -23.46 22.02
C GLU A 734 -6.79 -22.66 21.30
N ASP A 735 -8.06 -22.81 21.70
CA ASP A 735 -9.18 -21.97 21.24
C ASP A 735 -9.25 -20.62 21.98
N GLU A 736 -8.43 -20.41 23.02
CA GLU A 736 -8.37 -19.14 23.73
C GLU A 736 -7.71 -18.06 22.84
N GLU A 737 -8.36 -16.91 22.69
CA GLU A 737 -7.83 -15.81 21.88
C GLU A 737 -7.10 -14.77 22.75
N ILE A 738 -5.95 -14.31 22.27
CA ILE A 738 -5.23 -13.19 22.90
C ILE A 738 -5.91 -11.89 22.47
N THR A 739 -6.59 -11.24 23.40
CA THR A 739 -7.24 -9.94 23.23
C THR A 739 -6.37 -8.83 23.81
N ILE A 740 -6.67 -7.57 23.47
CA ILE A 740 -5.97 -6.43 24.06
C ILE A 740 -6.15 -6.37 25.59
N ASP A 741 -7.27 -6.90 26.10
CA ASP A 741 -7.59 -6.94 27.52
C ASP A 741 -6.80 -7.99 28.30
N ASN A 742 -6.68 -9.23 27.78
CA ASN A 742 -5.99 -10.32 28.46
C ASN A 742 -4.47 -10.36 28.19
N PHE A 743 -3.98 -9.66 27.16
CA PHE A 743 -2.59 -9.68 26.73
C PHE A 743 -1.59 -9.43 27.87
N ALA A 744 -1.82 -8.38 28.67
CA ALA A 744 -0.91 -8.03 29.77
C ALA A 744 -0.95 -9.04 30.93
N GLU A 745 -2.03 -9.79 31.08
CA GLU A 745 -2.18 -10.80 32.13
C GLU A 745 -1.47 -12.11 31.75
N LYS A 746 -1.57 -12.52 30.47
CA LYS A 746 -0.93 -13.72 29.90
C LYS A 746 0.62 -13.68 29.85
N ILE A 747 1.23 -12.53 30.13
CA ILE A 747 2.70 -12.36 30.16
C ILE A 747 3.19 -12.30 31.61
N ASP A 748 4.17 -13.11 32.01
CA ASP A 748 4.70 -13.03 33.38
C ASP A 748 5.44 -11.69 33.66
N PRO A 749 5.50 -11.21 34.92
CA PRO A 749 6.09 -9.91 35.24
C PRO A 749 7.55 -9.72 34.81
N ARG A 750 8.38 -10.78 34.85
CA ARG A 750 9.80 -10.69 34.47
C ARG A 750 9.97 -10.64 32.95
N SER A 751 9.14 -11.37 32.22
CA SER A 751 9.09 -11.27 30.76
C SER A 751 8.56 -9.92 30.29
N TRP A 752 7.60 -9.34 31.01
CA TRP A 752 7.16 -7.97 30.74
C TRP A 752 8.33 -6.99 30.89
N GLU A 753 9.10 -7.06 31.99
CA GLU A 753 10.27 -6.20 32.21
C GLU A 753 11.42 -6.43 31.19
N GLU A 754 11.61 -7.66 30.69
CA GLU A 754 12.66 -7.98 29.72
C GLU A 754 12.34 -7.53 28.28
N PHE A 755 11.07 -7.60 27.86
CA PHE A 755 10.68 -7.36 26.47
C PHE A 755 10.00 -6.00 26.23
N MET A 756 9.34 -5.41 27.23
CA MET A 756 8.66 -4.12 27.12
C MET A 756 9.60 -2.94 27.43
N PRO A 757 9.29 -1.70 26.99
CA PRO A 757 10.15 -0.57 27.29
C PRO A 757 10.24 -0.32 28.80
N LYS A 758 11.46 -0.13 29.33
CA LYS A 758 11.69 0.17 30.75
C LYS A 758 10.81 1.33 31.20
N GLY A 759 10.10 1.17 32.31
CA GLY A 759 9.19 2.19 32.86
C GLY A 759 7.74 2.10 32.36
N VAL A 760 7.44 1.24 31.38
CA VAL A 760 6.07 0.87 31.00
C VAL A 760 5.61 -0.31 31.85
N SER A 761 4.94 -0.05 32.96
CA SER A 761 4.30 -1.10 33.78
C SER A 761 3.04 -1.64 33.09
N LYS A 762 2.59 -2.84 33.49
CA LYS A 762 1.28 -3.39 33.05
C LYS A 762 0.12 -2.44 33.35
N GLN A 763 0.13 -1.79 34.52
CA GLN A 763 -0.88 -0.78 34.89
C GLN A 763 -0.88 0.42 33.93
N ARG A 764 0.30 0.94 33.56
CA ARG A 764 0.42 2.00 32.55
C ARG A 764 -0.11 1.54 31.20
N PHE A 765 0.28 0.35 30.74
CA PHE A 765 -0.25 -0.21 29.49
C PHE A 765 -1.78 -0.32 29.50
N ASN A 766 -2.38 -0.77 30.61
CA ASN A 766 -3.83 -0.88 30.76
C ASN A 766 -4.56 0.48 30.74
N ALA A 767 -3.89 1.61 31.00
CA ALA A 767 -4.46 2.95 30.79
C ALA A 767 -4.50 3.34 29.30
N PHE A 768 -3.54 2.88 28.49
CA PHE A 768 -3.45 3.17 27.06
C PHE A 768 -4.10 2.11 26.15
N LYS A 769 -4.53 0.95 26.68
CA LYS A 769 -5.13 -0.13 25.87
C LYS A 769 -6.38 0.30 25.10
N LYS A 770 -7.13 1.28 25.63
CA LYS A 770 -8.35 1.85 25.01
C LYS A 770 -8.12 2.47 23.62
N TYR A 771 -6.89 2.85 23.29
CA TYR A 771 -6.51 3.43 22.00
C TYR A 771 -6.21 2.41 20.88
N TYR A 772 -6.29 1.11 21.17
CA TYR A 772 -6.08 0.03 20.21
C TYR A 772 -7.41 -0.45 19.63
N ASP A 773 -7.43 -0.86 18.35
CA ASP A 773 -8.58 -1.56 17.78
C ASP A 773 -8.61 -3.01 18.31
N PRO A 774 -9.66 -3.42 19.07
CA PRO A 774 -9.68 -4.74 19.72
C PRO A 774 -9.91 -5.88 18.72
N ASP A 775 -10.61 -5.64 17.61
CA ASP A 775 -10.86 -6.66 16.58
C ASP A 775 -9.56 -6.94 15.80
N ILE A 776 -8.89 -5.88 15.34
CA ILE A 776 -7.65 -5.97 14.56
C ILE A 776 -6.52 -6.53 15.42
N PHE A 777 -6.40 -6.12 16.68
CA PHE A 777 -5.43 -6.71 17.61
C PHE A 777 -5.66 -8.22 17.80
N ARG A 778 -6.89 -8.63 18.11
CA ARG A 778 -7.26 -10.04 18.32
C ARG A 778 -7.03 -10.90 17.07
N ALA A 779 -7.45 -10.40 15.91
CA ALA A 779 -7.28 -11.09 14.63
C ALA A 779 -5.80 -11.19 14.21
N ALA A 780 -5.00 -10.13 14.40
CA ALA A 780 -3.55 -10.16 14.16
C ALA A 780 -2.83 -11.12 15.13
N GLY A 781 -3.26 -11.16 16.39
CA GLY A 781 -2.76 -12.11 17.38
C GLY A 781 -3.03 -13.57 16.99
N LYS A 782 -4.27 -13.86 16.57
CA LYS A 782 -4.69 -15.15 16.03
C LYS A 782 -3.89 -15.54 14.78
N ARG A 783 -3.67 -14.59 13.85
CA ARG A 783 -2.92 -14.80 12.61
C ARG A 783 -1.46 -15.19 12.85
N ILE A 784 -0.73 -14.49 13.72
CA ILE A 784 0.67 -14.82 14.08
C ILE A 784 0.76 -16.26 14.61
N ARG A 785 -0.16 -16.66 15.50
CA ARG A 785 -0.19 -18.02 16.06
C ARG A 785 -0.57 -19.07 15.02
N ALA A 786 -1.52 -18.76 14.13
CA ALA A 786 -1.94 -19.64 13.05
C ALA A 786 -0.80 -19.89 12.04
N MET A 787 -0.01 -18.88 11.68
CA MET A 787 1.18 -19.02 10.83
C MET A 787 2.22 -19.96 11.49
N ALA A 788 2.52 -19.74 12.78
CA ALA A 788 3.45 -20.58 13.52
C ALA A 788 2.96 -22.04 13.65
N LYS A 789 1.65 -22.27 13.82
CA LYS A 789 1.03 -23.61 13.90
C LYS A 789 0.94 -24.30 12.54
N ALA A 790 0.77 -23.56 11.44
CA ALA A 790 0.81 -24.11 10.09
C ALA A 790 2.20 -24.66 9.73
N ALA A 791 3.27 -24.00 10.18
CA ALA A 791 4.65 -24.42 9.95
C ALA A 791 5.00 -25.80 10.56
N ASP A 792 4.27 -26.27 11.57
CA ASP A 792 4.49 -27.58 12.18
C ASP A 792 4.01 -28.77 11.32
N LYS A 793 3.35 -28.51 10.18
CA LYS A 793 2.94 -29.51 9.17
C LYS A 793 3.90 -29.60 7.98
N LEU A 794 4.98 -28.84 7.97
CA LEU A 794 5.95 -28.78 6.86
C LEU A 794 7.18 -29.66 7.15
N SER A 795 8.00 -29.89 6.13
CA SER A 795 9.33 -30.47 6.33
C SER A 795 10.20 -29.57 7.23
N VAL A 796 11.31 -30.11 7.74
CA VAL A 796 12.21 -29.36 8.64
C VAL A 796 12.74 -28.06 8.00
N GLU A 797 13.01 -28.09 6.69
CA GLU A 797 13.63 -26.99 5.95
C GLU A 797 12.62 -25.88 5.65
N GLU A 798 11.48 -26.23 5.08
CA GLU A 798 10.35 -25.33 4.88
C GLU A 798 9.88 -24.71 6.21
N ARG A 799 9.84 -25.50 7.29
CA ARG A 799 9.49 -25.01 8.63
C ARG A 799 10.49 -23.97 9.12
N ILE A 800 11.79 -24.18 8.94
CA ILE A 800 12.81 -23.18 9.31
C ILE A 800 12.57 -21.89 8.51
N GLY A 801 12.36 -21.99 7.19
CA GLY A 801 12.00 -20.87 6.32
C GLY A 801 10.82 -20.07 6.88
N ARG A 802 9.65 -20.72 7.05
CA ARG A 802 8.43 -20.07 7.58
C ARG A 802 8.58 -19.46 8.96
N ILE A 803 9.33 -20.08 9.86
CA ILE A 803 9.61 -19.51 11.18
C ILE A 803 10.51 -18.27 11.04
N THR A 804 11.52 -18.31 10.18
CA THR A 804 12.41 -17.16 9.94
C THR A 804 11.70 -16.00 9.23
N ASP A 805 10.73 -16.29 8.35
CA ASP A 805 9.83 -15.29 7.75
C ASP A 805 9.04 -14.55 8.83
N ILE A 806 8.41 -15.28 9.76
CA ILE A 806 7.68 -14.70 10.89
C ILE A 806 8.62 -13.82 11.75
N PHE A 807 9.83 -14.28 12.05
CA PHE A 807 10.81 -13.48 12.79
C PHE A 807 11.31 -12.25 12.01
N SER A 808 11.20 -12.23 10.68
CA SER A 808 11.56 -11.09 9.83
C SER A 808 10.55 -9.94 9.90
N THR A 809 9.28 -10.21 10.25
CA THR A 809 8.27 -9.15 10.46
C THR A 809 8.42 -8.49 11.82
N PHE A 810 9.00 -9.18 12.80
CA PHE A 810 9.21 -8.63 14.14
C PHE A 810 10.23 -7.46 14.12
N ARG A 811 10.01 -6.48 15.00
CA ARG A 811 10.78 -5.23 15.07
C ARG A 811 11.27 -5.03 16.49
N ASN A 812 12.50 -4.55 16.67
CA ASN A 812 13.03 -4.19 17.99
C ASN A 812 13.96 -2.95 17.90
N PRO A 813 13.68 -1.86 18.64
CA PRO A 813 14.50 -0.66 18.65
C PRO A 813 15.53 -0.60 19.79
N ASP A 814 15.47 -1.49 20.80
CA ASP A 814 16.23 -1.31 22.05
C ASP A 814 17.65 -1.88 21.99
N LYS A 815 18.62 -1.03 22.38
CA LYS A 815 20.06 -1.39 22.49
C LYS A 815 20.38 -2.48 23.53
N GLU A 816 19.44 -2.84 24.41
CA GLU A 816 19.62 -3.83 25.47
C GLU A 816 18.86 -5.15 25.22
N THR A 817 17.68 -5.07 24.60
CA THR A 817 16.84 -6.24 24.34
C THR A 817 17.09 -6.86 22.96
N VAL A 818 17.91 -6.21 22.10
CA VAL A 818 18.36 -6.63 20.76
C VAL A 818 18.18 -8.12 20.48
N LEU A 819 17.25 -8.44 19.58
CA LEU A 819 17.11 -9.76 18.99
C LEU A 819 18.16 -9.93 17.89
N THR A 820 18.79 -11.08 17.80
CA THR A 820 19.76 -11.36 16.73
C THR A 820 19.02 -11.78 15.47
N PRO A 821 19.06 -11.02 14.35
CA PRO A 821 18.37 -11.39 13.12
C PRO A 821 18.92 -12.69 12.53
N TRP A 822 18.10 -13.41 11.76
CA TRP A 822 18.51 -14.68 11.16
C TRP A 822 19.78 -14.57 10.29
N ARG A 823 19.91 -13.49 9.52
CA ARG A 823 21.13 -13.12 8.77
C ARG A 823 22.37 -13.09 9.66
N VAL A 824 22.27 -12.43 10.82
CA VAL A 824 23.41 -12.25 11.75
C VAL A 824 23.75 -13.54 12.47
N VAL A 825 22.77 -14.40 12.78
CA VAL A 825 23.04 -15.74 13.34
C VAL A 825 23.80 -16.60 12.32
N ASN A 826 23.34 -16.61 11.05
CA ASN A 826 24.01 -17.31 9.96
C ASN A 826 25.43 -16.80 9.72
N MET A 827 25.61 -15.47 9.72
CA MET A 827 26.92 -14.83 9.53
C MET A 827 27.88 -15.16 10.69
N HIS A 828 27.45 -14.99 11.94
CA HIS A 828 28.29 -15.26 13.12
C HIS A 828 28.64 -16.75 13.24
N LEU A 829 27.66 -17.65 13.22
CA LEU A 829 27.93 -19.08 13.38
C LEU A 829 28.59 -19.68 12.14
N GLY A 830 28.26 -19.21 10.93
CA GLY A 830 28.92 -19.61 9.69
C GLY A 830 30.39 -19.21 9.65
N ASP A 831 30.74 -18.00 10.09
CA ASP A 831 32.13 -17.53 10.15
C ASP A 831 32.95 -18.22 11.27
N CYS A 832 32.34 -18.54 12.43
CA CYS A 832 33.06 -19.10 13.58
C CYS A 832 33.04 -20.63 13.68
N LEU A 833 31.93 -21.29 13.39
CA LEU A 833 31.74 -22.74 13.61
C LEU A 833 31.51 -23.50 12.29
N GLY A 834 31.03 -22.81 11.25
CA GLY A 834 30.56 -23.43 10.02
C GLY A 834 29.17 -24.03 10.20
N GLY A 835 28.86 -25.09 9.45
CA GLY A 835 27.53 -25.70 9.43
C GLY A 835 26.73 -25.27 8.21
N TYR A 836 25.41 -25.46 8.24
CA TYR A 836 24.55 -25.16 7.08
C TYR A 836 23.96 -23.74 7.17
N CYS A 837 24.22 -22.93 6.15
CA CYS A 837 23.83 -21.54 6.06
C CYS A 837 22.70 -21.33 5.05
N PHE A 838 21.68 -20.58 5.47
CA PHE A 838 20.45 -20.30 4.71
C PHE A 838 20.53 -19.03 3.86
N PHE A 839 21.74 -18.50 3.65
CA PHE A 839 21.99 -17.29 2.85
C PHE A 839 23.05 -17.57 1.78
N ASP A 840 23.06 -16.74 0.75
CA ASP A 840 24.15 -16.66 -0.24
C ASP A 840 25.52 -16.31 0.41
N LYS A 841 26.56 -16.11 -0.41
CA LYS A 841 27.92 -15.83 0.07
C LYS A 841 28.07 -14.44 0.71
N ASP A 842 27.27 -13.49 0.27
CA ASP A 842 27.35 -12.07 0.63
C ASP A 842 26.37 -11.72 1.78
N TYR A 843 25.51 -12.68 2.15
CA TYR A 843 24.43 -12.60 3.13
C TYR A 843 23.31 -11.63 2.73
N GLU A 844 23.08 -11.45 1.42
CA GLU A 844 22.04 -10.54 0.90
C GLU A 844 20.68 -11.23 0.78
N HIS A 845 20.65 -12.42 0.15
CA HIS A 845 19.44 -13.19 -0.09
C HIS A 845 19.43 -14.54 0.65
N THR A 846 18.24 -14.97 1.07
CA THR A 846 17.99 -16.33 1.54
C THR A 846 18.01 -17.31 0.36
N ILE A 847 18.47 -18.54 0.61
CA ILE A 847 18.53 -19.62 -0.39
C ILE A 847 17.69 -20.81 0.07
N ASP A 848 17.00 -21.46 -0.86
CA ASP A 848 16.09 -22.58 -0.58
C ASP A 848 16.85 -23.84 -0.12
N GLU A 849 18.01 -24.12 -0.75
CA GLU A 849 18.93 -25.18 -0.33
C GLU A 849 20.08 -24.62 0.52
N PRO A 850 20.17 -24.93 1.83
CA PRO A 850 21.21 -24.35 2.69
C PRO A 850 22.62 -24.82 2.32
N ARG A 851 23.55 -23.87 2.11
CA ARG A 851 24.94 -24.15 1.76
C ARG A 851 25.74 -24.63 2.97
N PHE A 852 26.55 -25.68 2.80
CA PHE A 852 27.46 -26.14 3.85
C PHE A 852 28.73 -25.27 3.89
N ILE A 853 29.08 -24.76 5.07
CA ILE A 853 30.32 -24.03 5.37
C ILE A 853 31.21 -24.92 6.23
N ASP A 854 32.43 -25.17 5.78
CA ASP A 854 33.39 -26.03 6.46
C ASP A 854 34.62 -25.25 6.93
N HIS A 855 34.90 -25.31 8.24
CA HIS A 855 36.13 -24.84 8.89
C HIS A 855 36.96 -26.03 9.42
N GLY A 856 36.84 -27.19 8.77
CA GLY A 856 37.53 -28.44 9.07
C GLY A 856 37.28 -28.91 10.50
N LYS A 857 38.36 -29.08 11.27
CA LYS A 857 38.34 -29.62 12.64
C LYS A 857 37.46 -28.84 13.64
N VAL A 858 37.03 -27.63 13.32
CA VAL A 858 36.03 -26.89 14.12
C VAL A 858 34.64 -27.46 13.82
N THR A 859 34.19 -27.34 12.58
CA THR A 859 32.88 -27.81 12.10
C THR A 859 32.66 -29.30 12.39
N GLU A 860 33.66 -30.14 12.07
CA GLU A 860 33.69 -31.59 12.34
C GLU A 860 33.38 -31.93 13.81
N LYS A 861 33.84 -31.14 14.77
CA LYS A 861 33.76 -31.45 16.22
C LYS A 861 32.64 -30.73 16.97
N VAL A 862 31.98 -29.78 16.28
CA VAL A 862 30.83 -29.03 16.79
C VAL A 862 29.52 -29.67 16.33
N PHE A 863 29.47 -30.16 15.09
CA PHE A 863 28.24 -30.67 14.48
C PHE A 863 28.23 -32.21 14.32
N THR A 864 28.65 -32.94 15.37
CA THR A 864 28.49 -34.41 15.42
C THR A 864 27.14 -34.81 16.02
N THR A 865 26.73 -36.05 15.74
CA THR A 865 25.54 -36.69 16.32
C THR A 865 25.52 -36.68 17.87
N ASP A 866 26.68 -36.77 18.51
CA ASP A 866 26.86 -36.73 19.98
C ASP A 866 27.14 -35.34 20.57
N SER A 867 27.28 -34.30 19.73
CA SER A 867 27.74 -32.97 20.19
C SER A 867 26.72 -32.27 21.08
N ARG A 868 27.17 -31.71 22.20
CA ARG A 868 26.32 -31.00 23.16
C ARG A 868 26.62 -29.51 23.07
N ILE A 869 25.68 -28.70 22.60
CA ILE A 869 25.87 -27.26 22.40
C ILE A 869 24.91 -26.46 23.27
N LEU A 870 25.45 -25.43 23.93
CA LEU A 870 24.72 -24.55 24.83
C LEU A 870 24.59 -23.14 24.25
N GLU A 871 23.36 -22.65 24.08
CA GLU A 871 23.11 -21.21 23.99
C GLU A 871 22.91 -20.62 25.40
N ILE A 872 23.67 -19.57 25.74
CA ILE A 872 23.44 -18.79 26.96
C ILE A 872 22.74 -17.47 26.60
N ASN A 873 21.64 -17.19 27.31
CA ASN A 873 20.80 -16.00 27.16
C ASN A 873 20.00 -15.95 25.83
N SER A 874 19.29 -17.03 25.50
CA SER A 874 18.32 -17.01 24.39
C SER A 874 17.23 -15.96 24.62
N LYS A 875 16.81 -15.34 23.52
CA LYS A 875 15.61 -14.49 23.43
C LYS A 875 14.67 -14.94 22.30
N SER A 876 15.21 -15.35 21.16
CA SER A 876 14.46 -15.80 19.98
C SER A 876 14.61 -17.28 19.64
N GLY A 877 15.61 -18.00 20.18
CA GLY A 877 15.88 -19.39 19.79
C GLY A 877 16.47 -19.57 18.38
N LEU A 878 16.89 -18.50 17.69
CA LEU A 878 17.46 -18.61 16.34
C LEU A 878 18.88 -19.21 16.32
N TYR A 879 19.72 -18.96 17.34
CA TYR A 879 21.00 -19.65 17.49
C TYR A 879 20.83 -21.18 17.56
N PRO A 880 20.00 -21.74 18.47
CA PRO A 880 19.79 -23.17 18.55
C PRO A 880 19.06 -23.75 17.33
N LEU A 881 18.29 -22.96 16.58
CA LEU A 881 17.71 -23.38 15.30
C LEU A 881 18.81 -23.70 14.27
N TYR A 882 19.78 -22.80 14.08
CA TYR A 882 20.94 -23.01 13.19
C TYR A 882 21.77 -24.24 13.60
N MET A 883 22.03 -24.37 14.91
CA MET A 883 22.83 -25.46 15.46
C MET A 883 22.11 -26.81 15.38
N ALA A 884 20.81 -26.85 15.67
CA ALA A 884 19.96 -28.03 15.51
C ALA A 884 19.97 -28.50 14.06
N TYR A 885 19.75 -27.60 13.10
CA TYR A 885 19.73 -27.95 11.69
C TYR A 885 21.07 -28.50 11.19
N SER A 886 22.19 -27.92 11.63
CA SER A 886 23.51 -28.41 11.26
C SER A 886 23.81 -29.81 11.79
N ILE A 887 23.35 -30.17 13.00
CA ILE A 887 23.46 -31.54 13.54
C ILE A 887 22.43 -32.49 12.90
N TYR A 888 21.21 -32.02 12.62
CA TYR A 888 20.16 -32.77 11.93
C TYR A 888 20.65 -33.26 10.56
N ARG A 889 21.23 -32.36 9.75
CA ARG A 889 21.84 -32.72 8.45
C ARG A 889 23.09 -33.62 8.59
N ALA A 890 23.75 -33.63 9.75
CA ALA A 890 24.82 -34.60 10.03
C ALA A 890 24.24 -35.99 10.37
N ARG A 891 23.16 -36.06 11.16
CA ARG A 891 22.43 -37.32 11.47
C ARG A 891 21.85 -37.96 10.21
N LEU A 892 21.33 -37.19 9.26
CA LEU A 892 20.83 -37.72 7.98
C LEU A 892 21.94 -38.24 7.03
N LYS A 893 23.20 -37.85 7.23
CA LYS A 893 24.34 -38.41 6.48
C LYS A 893 24.85 -39.73 7.05
N ASP A 894 24.47 -40.07 8.28
CA ASP A 894 24.75 -41.37 8.89
C ASP A 894 23.77 -42.41 8.32
N SER A 895 24.29 -43.38 7.58
CA SER A 895 23.53 -44.25 6.66
C SER A 895 22.59 -45.26 7.34
N THR A 896 22.30 -45.08 8.62
CA THR A 896 21.41 -45.90 9.44
C THR A 896 20.02 -45.28 9.62
N ILE A 897 19.79 -44.07 9.11
CA ILE A 897 18.54 -43.31 9.26
C ILE A 897 17.97 -42.92 7.89
N SER A 898 16.91 -43.61 7.44
CA SER A 898 16.03 -43.09 6.39
C SER A 898 15.06 -42.07 7.00
N ALA A 899 14.85 -40.96 6.29
CA ALA A 899 13.93 -39.89 6.68
C ALA A 899 13.04 -39.48 5.48
N ASP A 900 12.52 -40.50 4.79
CA ASP A 900 11.75 -40.34 3.55
C ASP A 900 10.31 -39.85 3.79
N THR A 901 9.83 -39.89 5.05
CA THR A 901 8.53 -39.33 5.46
C THR A 901 8.69 -38.15 6.42
N LEU A 902 7.68 -37.28 6.45
CA LEU A 902 7.64 -36.10 7.32
C LEU A 902 7.71 -36.49 8.81
N GLU A 903 7.07 -37.58 9.21
CA GLU A 903 7.12 -38.10 10.59
C GLU A 903 8.53 -38.57 10.97
N ALA A 904 9.24 -39.22 10.04
CA ALA A 904 10.62 -39.65 10.26
C ALA A 904 11.57 -38.44 10.38
N GLN A 905 11.43 -37.45 9.50
CA GLN A 905 12.18 -36.17 9.59
C GLN A 905 11.93 -35.47 10.93
N GLN A 906 10.67 -35.38 11.36
CA GLN A 906 10.30 -34.79 12.65
C GLN A 906 10.86 -35.59 13.84
N ALA A 907 10.87 -36.93 13.78
CA ALA A 907 11.46 -37.76 14.83
C ALA A 907 12.98 -37.55 14.96
N VAL A 908 13.70 -37.46 13.83
CA VAL A 908 15.15 -37.17 13.81
C VAL A 908 15.43 -35.74 14.31
N TRP A 909 14.60 -34.77 13.92
CA TRP A 909 14.68 -33.39 14.42
C TRP A 909 14.46 -33.31 15.93
N ASP A 910 13.38 -33.92 16.45
CA ASP A 910 13.05 -33.91 17.88
C ASP A 910 14.14 -34.62 18.70
N LYS A 911 14.70 -35.72 18.18
CA LYS A 911 15.86 -36.39 18.79
C LYS A 911 17.09 -35.47 18.83
N THR A 912 17.36 -34.75 17.73
CA THR A 912 18.45 -33.75 17.65
C THR A 912 18.29 -32.66 18.71
N VAL A 913 17.09 -32.06 18.80
CA VAL A 913 16.79 -31.01 19.78
C VAL A 913 16.86 -31.53 21.22
N ALA A 914 16.42 -32.77 21.47
CA ALA A 914 16.39 -33.38 22.80
C ALA A 914 17.75 -33.88 23.31
N GLU A 915 18.68 -34.25 22.42
CA GLU A 915 20.00 -34.82 22.78
C GLU A 915 21.14 -33.79 22.69
N ASN A 916 21.12 -32.91 21.68
CA ASN A 916 22.27 -32.05 21.36
C ASN A 916 22.14 -30.61 21.85
N ILE A 917 20.92 -30.08 21.92
CA ILE A 917 20.68 -28.63 22.08
C ILE A 917 20.27 -28.31 23.51
N PHE A 918 20.99 -27.38 24.13
CA PHE A 918 20.77 -26.90 25.49
C PHE A 918 20.64 -25.39 25.49
N VAL A 919 19.68 -24.83 26.23
CA VAL A 919 19.39 -23.40 26.17
C VAL A 919 19.10 -22.83 27.56
N VAL A 920 19.84 -21.78 27.92
CA VAL A 920 19.60 -20.95 29.11
C VAL A 920 18.90 -19.66 28.71
N CYS A 921 17.73 -19.42 29.29
CA CYS A 921 16.89 -18.23 29.09
C CYS A 921 16.89 -17.34 30.33
N LYS A 922 16.70 -16.03 30.17
CA LYS A 922 16.54 -15.10 31.30
C LYS A 922 15.13 -15.13 31.89
N THR A 923 14.11 -15.42 31.07
CA THR A 923 12.69 -15.34 31.48
C THR A 923 11.87 -16.55 31.00
N PRO A 924 10.68 -16.82 31.59
CA PRO A 924 9.77 -17.87 31.13
C PRO A 924 9.30 -17.67 29.68
N MET A 925 9.01 -16.44 29.26
CA MET A 925 8.62 -16.14 27.88
C MET A 925 9.74 -16.43 26.88
N ALA A 926 10.98 -16.03 27.16
CA ALA A 926 12.13 -16.36 26.31
C ALA A 926 12.32 -17.87 26.15
N LYS A 927 12.03 -18.65 27.21
CA LYS A 927 11.98 -20.12 27.15
C LYS A 927 10.87 -20.62 26.21
N SER A 928 9.65 -20.09 26.30
CA SER A 928 8.54 -20.53 25.42
C SER A 928 8.77 -20.13 23.96
N ILE A 929 9.24 -18.90 23.69
CA ILE A 929 9.66 -18.45 22.35
C ILE A 929 10.71 -19.42 21.77
N THR A 930 11.75 -19.76 22.55
CA THR A 930 12.79 -20.70 22.09
C THR A 930 12.22 -22.08 21.79
N LYS A 931 11.36 -22.61 22.67
CA LYS A 931 10.68 -23.90 22.46
C LYS A 931 9.84 -23.88 21.18
N ARG A 932 9.01 -22.85 20.96
CA ARG A 932 8.15 -22.73 19.78
C ARG A 932 8.95 -22.54 18.48
N THR A 933 10.08 -21.84 18.55
CA THR A 933 11.02 -21.71 17.43
C THR A 933 11.58 -23.07 17.01
N LEU A 934 11.99 -23.90 17.97
CA LEU A 934 12.59 -25.22 17.72
C LEU A 934 11.56 -26.30 17.33
N VAL A 935 10.45 -26.44 18.06
CA VAL A 935 9.50 -27.57 17.89
C VAL A 935 8.04 -27.16 17.73
N GLY A 936 7.74 -25.87 17.84
CA GLY A 936 6.39 -25.33 17.62
C GLY A 936 5.42 -25.66 18.75
N PHE A 937 4.22 -26.06 18.37
CA PHE A 937 3.16 -26.54 19.26
C PHE A 937 3.24 -28.07 19.49
N ARG A 938 4.15 -28.77 18.79
CA ARG A 938 4.34 -30.23 18.94
C ARG A 938 4.86 -30.58 20.34
N LYS A 939 4.42 -31.73 20.86
CA LYS A 939 4.79 -32.23 22.22
C LYS A 939 6.18 -32.89 22.22
N ALA A 940 7.21 -32.12 21.88
CA ALA A 940 8.61 -32.58 21.87
C ALA A 940 9.41 -32.09 23.09
N LYS A 941 10.45 -32.85 23.46
CA LYS A 941 11.38 -32.52 24.55
C LYS A 941 12.40 -31.49 24.07
N VAL A 942 12.53 -30.38 24.80
CA VAL A 942 13.52 -29.33 24.51
C VAL A 942 14.24 -28.97 25.81
N ASN A 943 15.57 -29.03 25.84
CA ASN A 943 16.37 -28.74 27.03
C ASN A 943 16.50 -27.21 27.26
N THR A 944 15.37 -26.56 27.56
CA THR A 944 15.29 -25.13 27.87
C THR A 944 15.07 -24.89 29.36
N ARG A 945 15.94 -24.08 29.97
CA ARG A 945 15.90 -23.71 31.39
C ARG A 945 15.92 -22.19 31.53
N TYR A 946 15.05 -21.63 32.36
CA TYR A 946 15.16 -20.22 32.77
C TYR A 946 15.79 -20.13 34.15
N PHE A 947 16.45 -19.01 34.45
CA PHE A 947 17.06 -18.74 35.74
C PHE A 947 16.53 -17.44 36.33
N GLU A 948 16.08 -17.49 37.58
CA GLU A 948 15.76 -16.29 38.36
C GLU A 948 17.02 -15.44 38.51
N ASP A 949 17.01 -14.22 37.97
CA ASP A 949 18.14 -13.28 38.02
C ASP A 949 19.47 -13.91 37.55
N LEU A 950 19.46 -14.39 36.29
CA LEU A 950 20.61 -15.01 35.61
C LEU A 950 21.92 -14.21 35.76
N ILE A 951 21.85 -12.87 35.72
CA ILE A 951 23.03 -11.99 35.82
C ILE A 951 23.66 -12.09 37.22
N ASN A 952 22.85 -12.05 38.27
CA ASN A 952 23.29 -12.22 39.66
C ASN A 952 23.83 -13.63 39.93
N GLN A 953 23.21 -14.68 39.36
CA GLN A 953 23.75 -16.04 39.48
C GLN A 953 25.14 -16.17 38.85
N ILE A 954 25.35 -15.59 37.66
CA ILE A 954 26.66 -15.56 37.00
C ILE A 954 27.67 -14.69 37.76
N LYS A 955 27.25 -13.54 38.30
CA LYS A 955 28.12 -12.58 39.00
C LYS A 955 28.55 -13.05 40.39
N ASN A 956 27.59 -13.50 41.20
CA ASN A 956 27.75 -13.73 42.65
C ASN A 956 27.71 -15.22 43.04
N LYS A 957 27.20 -16.12 42.18
CA LYS A 957 27.15 -17.58 42.44
C LYS A 957 27.71 -18.42 41.27
N PRO A 958 28.85 -18.04 40.64
CA PRO A 958 29.33 -18.65 39.40
C PRO A 958 29.57 -20.16 39.51
N GLN A 959 30.11 -20.64 40.63
CA GLN A 959 30.38 -22.05 40.84
C GLN A 959 29.10 -22.91 40.84
N ASN A 960 28.06 -22.47 41.56
CA ASN A 960 26.75 -23.12 41.59
C ASN A 960 26.08 -23.13 40.20
N PHE A 961 26.28 -22.08 39.40
CA PHE A 961 25.82 -22.04 38.01
C PHE A 961 26.52 -23.09 37.15
N ILE A 962 27.85 -23.18 37.19
CA ILE A 962 28.64 -24.18 36.45
C ILE A 962 28.22 -25.60 36.85
N GLU A 963 28.10 -25.88 38.15
CA GLU A 963 27.68 -27.19 38.67
C GLU A 963 26.26 -27.57 38.23
N LYS A 964 25.33 -26.62 38.15
CA LYS A 964 23.99 -26.87 37.57
C LYS A 964 24.05 -27.15 36.07
N MET A 965 24.89 -26.42 35.32
CA MET A 965 25.04 -26.64 33.88
C MET A 965 25.61 -28.03 33.55
N ALA A 966 26.47 -28.59 34.40
CA ALA A 966 27.05 -29.92 34.24
C ALA A 966 26.07 -31.08 34.59
N LYS A 967 24.95 -30.81 35.27
CA LYS A 967 24.01 -31.84 35.76
C LYS A 967 23.07 -32.36 34.66
N GLY A 968 23.58 -33.18 33.75
CA GLY A 968 22.83 -33.78 32.64
C GLY A 968 21.64 -34.64 33.08
N ARG A 969 21.76 -35.36 34.20
CA ARG A 969 20.72 -36.23 34.77
C ARG A 969 19.75 -35.46 35.64
N SER A 970 20.24 -34.75 36.66
CA SER A 970 19.39 -34.14 37.69
C SER A 970 18.85 -32.76 37.29
N PHE A 971 19.60 -31.95 36.54
CA PHE A 971 19.17 -30.62 36.11
C PHE A 971 18.57 -30.60 34.69
N TRP A 972 19.24 -31.18 33.70
CA TRP A 972 18.70 -31.20 32.33
C TRP A 972 17.70 -32.33 32.09
N LYS A 973 17.86 -33.48 32.76
CA LYS A 973 17.17 -34.75 32.45
C LYS A 973 17.36 -35.17 30.99
N ALA A 974 18.54 -34.89 30.44
CA ALA A 974 18.89 -35.10 29.04
C ALA A 974 19.66 -36.42 28.82
N ASN A 975 20.49 -36.82 29.78
CA ASN A 975 21.32 -38.02 29.77
C ASN A 975 21.62 -38.46 31.21
N ASP A 976 22.34 -39.56 31.41
CA ASP A 976 22.66 -40.09 32.74
C ASP A 976 23.96 -39.55 33.37
N ASP A 977 24.53 -38.46 32.84
CA ASP A 977 25.82 -37.89 33.24
C ASP A 977 25.66 -36.54 33.95
N ASP A 978 25.91 -36.50 35.26
CA ASP A 978 25.86 -35.26 36.07
C ASP A 978 27.20 -34.48 36.11
N ASN A 979 28.16 -34.82 35.24
CA ASN A 979 29.40 -34.08 34.98
C ASN A 979 29.55 -33.67 33.49
N MET A 980 28.42 -33.54 32.79
CA MET A 980 28.31 -33.21 31.38
C MET A 980 29.19 -32.02 30.96
N LYS A 981 29.83 -32.15 29.80
CA LYS A 981 30.57 -31.08 29.10
C LYS A 981 29.85 -30.67 27.82
N PHE A 982 30.11 -29.44 27.38
CA PHE A 982 29.61 -28.88 26.12
C PHE A 982 30.74 -28.80 25.09
N ASN A 983 30.47 -29.22 23.85
CA ASN A 983 31.37 -29.08 22.72
C ASN A 983 31.57 -27.59 22.39
N ALA A 984 30.47 -26.85 22.32
CA ALA A 984 30.44 -25.42 22.07
C ALA A 984 29.50 -24.67 23.03
N ILE A 985 29.84 -23.41 23.31
CA ILE A 985 28.93 -22.43 23.95
C ILE A 985 28.77 -21.22 23.03
N VAL A 986 27.54 -20.80 22.78
CA VAL A 986 27.23 -19.64 21.93
C VAL A 986 26.24 -18.66 22.58
N GLY A 987 26.06 -17.50 21.96
CA GLY A 987 24.91 -16.64 22.20
C GLY A 987 25.17 -15.14 22.02
N ASN A 988 24.14 -14.36 22.34
CA ASN A 988 24.18 -12.90 22.43
C ASN A 988 23.94 -12.48 23.90
N PRO A 989 25.01 -12.36 24.72
CA PRO A 989 24.88 -11.95 26.12
C PRO A 989 24.34 -10.52 26.27
N PRO A 990 23.69 -10.19 27.40
CA PRO A 990 23.23 -8.82 27.65
C PRO A 990 24.41 -7.85 27.72
N TYR A 991 24.25 -6.66 27.14
CA TYR A 991 25.39 -5.74 26.99
C TYR A 991 25.70 -4.94 28.26
N GLN A 992 24.68 -4.44 28.96
CA GLN A 992 24.84 -3.59 30.14
C GLN A 992 23.70 -3.77 31.15
N VAL A 993 23.94 -3.34 32.38
CA VAL A 993 22.91 -3.12 33.41
C VAL A 993 23.00 -1.66 33.86
N MET A 994 21.83 -1.04 34.10
CA MET A 994 21.73 0.28 34.71
C MET A 994 21.52 0.11 36.22
N ASP A 995 22.51 0.50 37.03
CA ASP A 995 22.26 0.80 38.44
C ASP A 995 21.41 2.09 38.49
N GLY A 996 20.32 2.09 39.27
CA GLY A 996 19.21 3.05 39.19
C GLY A 996 19.48 4.49 39.65
N GLY A 997 20.61 5.09 39.28
CA GLY A 997 20.91 6.51 39.45
C GLY A 997 20.42 7.34 38.26
N GLY A 998 19.67 8.40 38.52
CA GLY A 998 19.16 9.30 37.48
C GLY A 998 20.25 10.10 36.76
N ALA A 999 19.89 10.65 35.60
CA ALA A 999 20.64 11.69 34.87
C ALA A 999 22.17 11.45 34.67
N GLY A 1000 22.52 10.38 33.94
CA GLY A 1000 23.80 10.30 33.20
C GLY A 1000 24.94 9.46 33.81
N THR A 1001 24.74 8.83 34.97
CA THR A 1001 25.83 8.16 35.71
C THR A 1001 25.96 6.64 35.43
N SER A 1002 26.80 6.30 34.43
CA SER A 1002 27.56 5.03 34.36
C SER A 1002 26.78 3.69 34.34
N ALA A 1003 26.18 3.29 33.21
CA ALA A 1003 25.79 1.90 33.00
C ALA A 1003 27.03 0.95 33.05
N ILE A 1004 26.88 -0.21 33.68
CA ILE A 1004 27.98 -1.18 33.87
C ILE A 1004 27.87 -2.29 32.80
N PRO A 1005 28.93 -2.55 32.01
CA PRO A 1005 28.98 -3.69 31.08
C PRO A 1005 28.85 -5.03 31.81
N VAL A 1006 28.06 -5.95 31.24
CA VAL A 1006 27.88 -7.31 31.81
C VAL A 1006 28.21 -8.46 30.87
N TYR A 1007 28.36 -8.23 29.55
CA TYR A 1007 28.75 -9.27 28.58
C TYR A 1007 30.08 -9.97 28.94
N ASN A 1008 31.01 -9.22 29.53
CA ASN A 1008 32.28 -9.74 30.06
C ASN A 1008 32.09 -10.85 31.10
N ARG A 1009 31.02 -10.80 31.91
CA ARG A 1009 30.70 -11.85 32.90
C ARG A 1009 30.19 -13.12 32.23
N PHE A 1010 29.42 -13.00 31.15
CA PHE A 1010 28.91 -14.13 30.35
C PHE A 1010 30.04 -14.84 29.59
N ILE A 1011 30.99 -14.09 29.03
CA ILE A 1011 32.18 -14.67 28.39
C ILE A 1011 33.08 -15.35 29.44
N GLY A 1012 33.30 -14.70 30.59
CA GLY A 1012 34.10 -15.25 31.68
C GLY A 1012 33.52 -16.55 32.27
N ILE A 1013 32.19 -16.64 32.46
CA ILE A 1013 31.57 -17.88 32.95
C ILE A 1013 31.61 -18.99 31.88
N ALA A 1014 31.43 -18.65 30.59
CA ALA A 1014 31.53 -19.61 29.51
C ALA A 1014 32.95 -20.19 29.38
N LYS A 1015 34.01 -19.37 29.47
CA LYS A 1015 35.40 -19.87 29.56
C LYS A 1015 35.59 -20.81 30.76
N ARG A 1016 35.03 -20.47 31.94
CA ARG A 1016 35.12 -21.31 33.16
C ARG A 1016 34.38 -22.64 33.08
N MET A 1017 33.34 -22.75 32.25
CA MET A 1017 32.68 -24.03 31.94
C MET A 1017 33.56 -24.95 31.08
N GLN A 1018 34.69 -24.44 30.56
CA GLN A 1018 35.68 -25.14 29.75
C GLN A 1018 35.12 -25.95 28.55
N PRO A 1019 34.27 -25.36 27.69
CA PRO A 1019 33.88 -26.00 26.43
C PRO A 1019 35.11 -26.20 25.52
N GLN A 1020 34.98 -26.95 24.43
CA GLN A 1020 36.06 -26.97 23.43
C GLN A 1020 36.06 -25.70 22.56
N TYR A 1021 34.87 -25.17 22.24
CA TYR A 1021 34.69 -23.94 21.46
C TYR A 1021 33.76 -22.95 22.18
N LEU A 1022 34.00 -21.65 21.99
CA LEU A 1022 33.17 -20.57 22.52
C LEU A 1022 33.04 -19.48 21.46
N SER A 1023 31.81 -19.09 21.11
CA SER A 1023 31.53 -18.06 20.11
C SER A 1023 30.39 -17.13 20.54
N MET A 1024 30.70 -15.87 20.85
CA MET A 1024 29.71 -14.88 21.31
C MET A 1024 29.81 -13.57 20.53
N ILE A 1025 28.64 -12.98 20.24
CA ILE A 1025 28.53 -11.61 19.70
C ILE A 1025 28.44 -10.61 20.86
N MET A 1026 29.22 -9.53 20.81
CA MET A 1026 29.29 -8.53 21.89
C MET A 1026 29.69 -7.14 21.36
N PRO A 1027 29.51 -6.05 22.13
CA PRO A 1027 29.93 -4.71 21.72
C PRO A 1027 31.47 -4.62 21.66
N ALA A 1028 32.03 -4.07 20.59
CA ALA A 1028 33.47 -3.93 20.38
C ALA A 1028 34.17 -2.91 21.32
N LYS A 1029 33.40 -2.23 22.17
CA LYS A 1029 33.87 -1.18 23.11
C LYS A 1029 34.96 -1.66 24.08
N TRP A 1030 35.10 -2.96 24.33
CA TRP A 1030 36.13 -3.51 25.23
C TRP A 1030 37.57 -3.28 24.73
N TYR A 1031 37.80 -3.09 23.43
CA TYR A 1031 39.13 -2.81 22.85
C TYR A 1031 39.85 -1.63 23.52
N THR A 1032 39.10 -0.57 23.84
CA THR A 1032 39.62 0.67 24.46
C THR A 1032 39.60 0.62 25.98
N GLY A 1033 39.09 -0.47 26.58
CA GLY A 1033 38.84 -0.55 28.02
C GLY A 1033 37.66 0.33 28.47
N GLY A 1034 37.64 0.68 29.76
CA GLY A 1034 36.59 1.48 30.38
C GLY A 1034 36.25 1.01 31.80
N LYS A 1035 35.30 1.70 32.45
CA LYS A 1035 34.84 1.42 33.83
C LYS A 1035 34.40 -0.05 33.95
N GLY A 1036 35.18 -0.87 34.67
CA GLY A 1036 34.90 -2.29 34.89
C GLY A 1036 35.27 -3.24 33.73
N LEU A 1037 35.99 -2.79 32.71
CA LEU A 1037 36.41 -3.60 31.55
C LEU A 1037 37.92 -3.84 31.42
N TYR A 1038 38.76 -3.20 32.24
CA TYR A 1038 40.22 -3.30 32.11
C TYR A 1038 40.73 -4.75 32.20
N ASP A 1039 40.34 -5.47 33.25
CA ASP A 1039 40.75 -6.87 33.45
C ASP A 1039 40.26 -7.78 32.32
N PHE A 1040 39.03 -7.55 31.83
CA PHE A 1040 38.44 -8.30 30.72
C PHE A 1040 39.16 -8.02 29.39
N ARG A 1041 39.53 -6.76 29.13
CA ARG A 1041 40.36 -6.41 27.97
C ARG A 1041 41.71 -7.12 28.04
N ASN A 1042 42.37 -7.09 29.20
CA ASN A 1042 43.68 -7.72 29.34
C ASN A 1042 43.58 -9.26 29.24
N ASP A 1043 42.55 -9.90 29.80
CA ASP A 1043 42.25 -11.32 29.57
C ASP A 1043 42.09 -11.63 28.08
N MET A 1044 41.23 -10.89 27.37
CA MET A 1044 40.93 -11.17 25.97
C MET A 1044 42.08 -10.85 25.00
N LEU A 1045 42.91 -9.83 25.24
CA LEU A 1045 44.02 -9.49 24.34
C LEU A 1045 45.19 -10.48 24.44
N HIS A 1046 45.48 -11.00 25.63
CA HIS A 1046 46.58 -11.97 25.83
C HIS A 1046 46.13 -13.44 25.62
N ASP A 1047 44.84 -13.70 25.38
CA ASP A 1047 44.31 -15.05 25.20
C ASP A 1047 44.57 -15.60 23.78
N LYS A 1048 45.68 -16.32 23.65
CA LYS A 1048 46.15 -16.97 22.41
C LYS A 1048 45.25 -18.11 21.92
N HIS A 1049 44.16 -18.42 22.61
CA HIS A 1049 43.12 -19.37 22.17
C HIS A 1049 42.05 -18.72 21.28
N ILE A 1050 42.03 -17.39 21.13
CA ILE A 1050 41.12 -16.68 20.21
C ILE A 1050 41.66 -16.81 18.78
N SER A 1051 41.13 -17.79 18.05
CA SER A 1051 41.53 -18.11 16.67
C SER A 1051 40.91 -17.20 15.60
N TYR A 1052 39.74 -16.61 15.85
CA TYR A 1052 39.04 -15.74 14.89
C TYR A 1052 38.34 -14.59 15.63
N LEU A 1053 38.30 -13.40 15.04
CA LEU A 1053 37.57 -12.24 15.54
C LEU A 1053 37.11 -11.36 14.37
N ALA A 1054 35.80 -11.25 14.15
CA ALA A 1054 35.21 -10.30 13.20
C ALA A 1054 34.72 -9.04 13.91
N ASP A 1055 35.04 -7.89 13.33
CA ASP A 1055 34.93 -6.57 13.91
C ASP A 1055 34.14 -5.61 13.01
N PHE A 1056 32.95 -5.22 13.46
CA PHE A 1056 32.02 -4.36 12.74
C PHE A 1056 32.13 -2.94 13.29
N ALA A 1057 32.71 -2.05 12.50
CA ALA A 1057 32.90 -0.64 12.88
C ALA A 1057 31.57 0.08 13.09
N ASP A 1058 30.59 -0.21 12.24
CA ASP A 1058 29.20 0.21 12.36
C ASP A 1058 28.35 -0.96 12.87
N SER A 1059 27.53 -0.75 13.89
CA SER A 1059 26.64 -1.82 14.37
C SER A 1059 25.53 -2.16 13.39
N ARG A 1060 25.21 -1.25 12.45
CA ARG A 1060 24.10 -1.39 11.49
C ARG A 1060 24.36 -2.45 10.41
N ASP A 1061 25.63 -2.76 10.16
CA ASP A 1061 26.05 -3.90 9.31
C ASP A 1061 25.51 -5.24 9.88
N CYS A 1062 25.30 -5.32 11.20
CA CYS A 1062 24.59 -6.41 11.86
C CYS A 1062 23.11 -6.06 12.15
N PHE A 1063 22.84 -4.93 12.81
CA PHE A 1063 21.54 -4.55 13.36
C PHE A 1063 21.04 -3.25 12.73
N THR A 1064 20.41 -3.36 11.56
CA THR A 1064 20.03 -2.22 10.69
C THR A 1064 19.30 -1.08 11.40
N THR A 1065 18.45 -1.40 12.39
CA THR A 1065 17.65 -0.44 13.15
C THR A 1065 18.31 0.09 14.43
N VAL A 1066 19.44 -0.49 14.88
CA VAL A 1066 20.01 -0.23 16.22
C VAL A 1066 21.47 0.21 16.14
N ASP A 1067 21.72 1.46 16.52
CA ASP A 1067 23.06 2.01 16.73
C ASP A 1067 23.64 1.55 18.09
N ILE A 1068 24.79 0.88 18.11
CA ILE A 1068 25.50 0.43 19.32
C ILE A 1068 26.88 1.08 19.32
N ALA A 1069 27.04 2.08 20.20
CA ALA A 1069 28.22 2.94 20.25
C ALA A 1069 29.51 2.14 20.52
N GLY A 1070 30.47 2.29 19.61
CA GLY A 1070 31.72 1.52 19.58
C GLY A 1070 31.71 0.36 18.58
N GLY A 1071 30.57 0.01 17.99
CA GLY A 1071 30.44 -1.12 17.07
C GLY A 1071 30.33 -2.47 17.79
N ILE A 1072 30.41 -3.56 17.03
CA ILE A 1072 30.13 -4.93 17.48
C ILE A 1072 31.22 -5.87 16.99
N CYS A 1073 31.49 -6.94 17.72
CA CYS A 1073 32.36 -8.02 17.29
C CYS A 1073 31.79 -9.38 17.66
N TYR A 1074 32.18 -10.42 16.93
CA TYR A 1074 32.09 -11.81 17.39
C TYR A 1074 33.43 -12.51 17.19
N PHE A 1075 33.67 -13.58 17.94
CA PHE A 1075 34.97 -14.25 18.00
C PHE A 1075 34.82 -15.75 18.16
N LEU A 1076 35.82 -16.53 17.74
CA LEU A 1076 35.96 -17.96 18.03
C LEU A 1076 37.13 -18.16 18.99
N TRP A 1077 36.82 -18.63 20.19
CA TRP A 1077 37.78 -19.15 21.15
C TRP A 1077 37.78 -20.69 21.09
N ASN A 1078 38.97 -21.30 21.05
CA ASN A 1078 39.16 -22.74 20.94
C ASN A 1078 40.16 -23.23 22.00
N LYS A 1079 39.70 -24.05 22.95
CA LYS A 1079 40.48 -24.56 24.10
C LYS A 1079 41.80 -25.25 23.72
N LYS A 1080 41.92 -25.75 22.49
CA LYS A 1080 43.11 -26.46 21.97
C LYS A 1080 43.95 -25.63 21.00
N TYR A 1081 43.56 -24.39 20.72
CA TYR A 1081 44.30 -23.48 19.85
C TYR A 1081 45.27 -22.63 20.66
N ILE A 1082 46.50 -22.46 20.19
CA ILE A 1082 47.46 -21.48 20.72
C ILE A 1082 48.17 -20.87 19.52
N GLY A 1083 47.85 -19.62 19.17
CA GLY A 1083 48.37 -18.98 17.96
C GLY A 1083 47.91 -17.54 17.76
N PRO A 1084 48.20 -16.93 16.60
CA PRO A 1084 47.66 -15.64 16.21
C PRO A 1084 46.16 -15.71 15.89
N CYS A 1085 45.46 -14.58 15.97
CA CYS A 1085 44.05 -14.49 15.63
C CYS A 1085 43.88 -14.07 14.16
N THR A 1086 42.98 -14.76 13.42
CA THR A 1086 42.43 -14.23 12.17
C THR A 1086 41.46 -13.11 12.50
N PHE A 1087 41.90 -11.88 12.31
CA PHE A 1087 41.15 -10.68 12.64
C PHE A 1087 40.55 -10.07 11.37
N VAL A 1088 39.23 -9.88 11.34
CA VAL A 1088 38.48 -9.39 10.16
C VAL A 1088 37.83 -8.06 10.49
N ASN A 1089 38.19 -6.98 9.78
CA ASN A 1089 37.45 -5.73 9.81
C ASN A 1089 36.30 -5.76 8.80
N VAL A 1090 35.13 -5.27 9.22
CA VAL A 1090 33.94 -5.09 8.38
C VAL A 1090 33.50 -3.62 8.41
N ASN A 1091 33.29 -3.05 7.23
CA ASN A 1091 32.86 -1.67 7.05
C ASN A 1091 32.02 -1.55 5.76
N LYS A 1092 30.72 -1.25 5.87
CA LYS A 1092 29.80 -1.19 4.71
C LYS A 1092 29.82 -2.49 3.89
N ASN A 1093 29.72 -3.63 4.57
CA ASN A 1093 29.85 -5.00 4.02
C ASN A 1093 31.21 -5.36 3.41
N GLN A 1094 32.15 -4.43 3.21
CA GLN A 1094 33.51 -4.77 2.78
C GLN A 1094 34.28 -5.42 3.93
N ARG A 1095 34.86 -6.60 3.68
CA ARG A 1095 35.66 -7.39 4.63
C ARG A 1095 37.14 -7.28 4.27
N SER A 1096 37.98 -6.95 5.25
CA SER A 1096 39.45 -7.07 5.15
C SER A 1096 39.99 -7.86 6.34
N SER A 1097 40.98 -8.73 6.10
CA SER A 1097 41.50 -9.66 7.12
C SER A 1097 43.02 -9.56 7.30
N ASP A 1098 43.47 -9.86 8.52
CA ASP A 1098 44.88 -9.94 8.92
C ASP A 1098 45.06 -11.08 9.94
N ILE A 1099 46.27 -11.66 10.03
CA ILE A 1099 46.60 -12.74 10.98
C ILE A 1099 47.62 -12.22 11.97
N ARG A 1100 47.17 -11.96 13.21
CA ARG A 1100 47.96 -11.20 14.20
C ARG A 1100 47.69 -11.63 15.64
N TYR A 1101 48.67 -11.48 16.50
CA TYR A 1101 48.44 -11.53 17.94
C TYR A 1101 47.65 -10.28 18.38
N LEU A 1102 46.64 -10.45 19.23
CA LEU A 1102 45.81 -9.33 19.69
C LEU A 1102 46.56 -8.41 20.68
N ASP A 1103 47.58 -8.93 21.37
CA ASP A 1103 48.53 -8.22 22.23
C ASP A 1103 49.80 -7.73 21.50
N ALA A 1104 49.83 -7.74 20.16
CA ALA A 1104 51.02 -7.38 19.37
C ALA A 1104 51.53 -5.93 19.56
N GLN A 1105 50.72 -5.03 20.14
CA GLN A 1105 51.10 -3.67 20.56
C GLN A 1105 50.39 -3.32 21.87
N GLU A 1106 50.95 -2.38 22.65
CA GLU A 1106 50.39 -1.90 23.93
C GLU A 1106 48.93 -1.42 23.82
N SER A 1107 48.60 -0.76 22.71
CA SER A 1107 47.24 -0.36 22.34
C SER A 1107 46.72 -1.22 21.20
N PHE A 1108 45.51 -1.76 21.36
CA PHE A 1108 44.86 -2.57 20.33
C PHE A 1108 44.45 -1.72 19.12
N VAL A 1109 45.10 -1.94 17.99
CA VAL A 1109 44.87 -1.18 16.75
C VAL A 1109 43.72 -1.83 15.97
N ARG A 1110 42.55 -1.18 15.99
CA ARG A 1110 41.33 -1.72 15.38
C ARG A 1110 41.44 -1.91 13.87
N ASN A 1111 42.04 -0.98 13.13
CA ASN A 1111 42.24 -1.10 11.68
C ASN A 1111 43.53 -1.88 11.37
N SER A 1112 43.43 -2.94 10.58
CA SER A 1112 44.55 -3.78 10.19
C SER A 1112 45.60 -3.05 9.32
N GLU A 1113 45.17 -2.19 8.38
CA GLU A 1113 46.07 -1.37 7.56
C GLU A 1113 46.93 -0.42 8.41
N SER A 1114 46.36 0.12 9.48
CA SER A 1114 47.06 1.02 10.40
C SER A 1114 48.20 0.33 11.15
N VAL A 1115 48.16 -1.00 11.36
CA VAL A 1115 49.26 -1.73 12.02
C VAL A 1115 50.52 -1.68 11.17
N ALA A 1116 50.41 -1.96 9.87
CA ALA A 1116 51.53 -1.91 8.94
C ALA A 1116 52.13 -0.49 8.82
N ILE A 1117 51.31 0.55 8.96
CA ILE A 1117 51.77 1.95 8.99
C ILE A 1117 52.49 2.25 10.32
N ILE A 1118 51.90 1.89 11.47
CA ILE A 1118 52.48 2.13 12.79
C ILE A 1118 53.85 1.44 12.91
N GLN A 1119 54.00 0.20 12.41
CA GLN A 1119 55.29 -0.50 12.40
C GLN A 1119 56.35 0.22 11.56
N LYS A 1120 55.98 0.80 10.41
CA LYS A 1120 56.89 1.57 9.54
C LYS A 1120 57.28 2.94 10.10
N VAL A 1121 56.50 3.49 11.04
CA VAL A 1121 56.66 4.85 11.58
C VAL A 1121 57.06 4.83 13.07
N LYS A 1122 57.51 3.67 13.60
CA LYS A 1122 58.11 3.61 14.95
C LYS A 1122 59.37 4.48 15.01
N ALA A 1123 59.34 5.46 15.92
CA ALA A 1123 60.43 6.41 16.15
C ALA A 1123 60.98 6.28 17.58
N GLU A 1124 62.23 6.66 17.79
CA GLU A 1124 62.87 6.63 19.12
C GLU A 1124 62.24 7.61 20.12
N LYS A 1125 61.56 8.66 19.64
CA LYS A 1125 60.92 9.68 20.47
C LYS A 1125 59.47 9.90 20.02
N TYR A 1126 58.54 9.52 20.88
CA TYR A 1126 57.12 9.74 20.64
C TYR A 1126 56.70 11.16 21.00
N PHE A 1127 55.74 11.70 20.25
CA PHE A 1127 55.18 13.03 20.50
C PHE A 1127 54.47 13.14 21.87
N SER A 1128 54.12 12.03 22.52
CA SER A 1128 53.63 11.98 23.90
C SER A 1128 54.66 12.45 24.94
N SER A 1129 55.96 12.37 24.67
CA SER A 1129 57.02 12.72 25.64
C SER A 1129 57.13 14.22 25.92
N ILE A 1130 56.46 15.06 25.13
CA ILE A 1130 56.41 16.53 25.28
C ILE A 1130 55.04 17.04 25.74
N VAL A 1131 54.04 16.15 25.86
CA VAL A 1131 52.68 16.47 26.31
C VAL A 1131 52.64 16.51 27.83
N TYR A 1132 52.05 17.55 28.38
CA TYR A 1132 51.93 17.74 29.82
C TYR A 1132 50.76 16.93 30.40
N SER A 1133 50.85 16.62 31.70
CA SER A 1133 49.76 15.97 32.44
C SER A 1133 48.47 16.81 32.44
N ARG A 1134 47.33 16.15 32.67
CA ARG A 1134 46.01 16.82 32.76
C ARG A 1134 46.07 17.94 33.80
N ASN A 1135 45.44 19.07 33.46
CA ASN A 1135 45.32 20.25 34.33
C ASN A 1135 46.68 20.84 34.78
N PRO A 1136 47.56 21.22 33.82
CA PRO A 1136 48.92 21.65 34.14
C PRO A 1136 49.00 22.93 34.99
N PHE A 1137 47.95 23.75 35.00
CA PHE A 1137 47.90 25.00 35.78
C PHE A 1137 47.11 24.87 37.10
N SER A 1138 46.58 23.67 37.39
CA SER A 1138 45.72 23.39 38.55
C SER A 1138 44.46 24.29 38.61
N ILE A 1139 43.79 24.50 37.46
CA ILE A 1139 42.54 25.24 37.31
C ILE A 1139 41.41 24.33 36.81
N THR A 1140 40.38 24.17 37.63
CA THR A 1140 39.15 23.44 37.31
C THR A 1140 38.07 24.37 36.76
N ASN A 1141 36.98 23.81 36.26
CA ASN A 1141 35.82 24.61 35.84
C ASN A 1141 35.00 25.24 37.00
N ALA A 1142 35.40 25.01 38.26
CA ALA A 1142 34.85 25.68 39.44
C ALA A 1142 35.62 26.95 39.81
N ASP A 1143 36.91 27.05 39.44
CA ASP A 1143 37.77 28.21 39.71
C ASP A 1143 37.53 29.38 38.73
N LEU A 1144 36.55 29.25 37.81
CA LEU A 1144 36.30 30.16 36.69
C LEU A 1144 35.00 30.94 36.89
N THR A 1145 35.10 32.16 37.43
CA THR A 1145 33.94 33.00 37.79
C THR A 1145 33.78 34.25 36.93
N THR A 1146 34.86 34.79 36.35
CA THR A 1146 34.85 36.10 35.67
C THR A 1146 35.18 35.97 34.18
N GLN A 1147 34.31 36.50 33.31
CA GLN A 1147 34.51 36.57 31.85
C GLN A 1147 34.93 37.96 31.34
N ILE A 1148 35.04 38.94 32.24
CA ILE A 1148 35.48 40.31 31.93
C ILE A 1148 36.97 40.45 32.24
N ALA A 1149 37.75 40.97 31.30
CA ALA A 1149 39.17 41.22 31.49
C ALA A 1149 39.42 42.33 32.54
N PHE A 1150 40.46 42.17 33.34
CA PHE A 1150 40.90 43.17 34.33
C PHE A 1150 42.43 43.33 34.29
N ASN A 1151 42.95 44.39 34.93
CA ASN A 1151 44.37 44.70 34.87
C ASN A 1151 45.23 43.59 35.48
N ALA A 1152 46.33 43.21 34.81
CA ALA A 1152 47.19 42.07 35.13
C ALA A 1152 46.49 40.69 35.22
N ALA A 1153 45.30 40.52 34.61
CA ALA A 1153 44.63 39.22 34.53
C ALA A 1153 45.33 38.25 33.56
N ILE A 1154 45.18 36.96 33.82
CA ILE A 1154 45.58 35.87 32.93
C ILE A 1154 44.34 35.27 32.28
N SER A 1155 44.37 35.10 30.96
CA SER A 1155 43.30 34.51 30.18
C SER A 1155 43.32 32.97 30.31
N VAL A 1156 42.17 32.36 30.58
CA VAL A 1156 41.99 30.91 30.76
C VAL A 1156 40.97 30.38 29.77
N PHE A 1157 41.44 29.55 28.84
CA PHE A 1157 40.60 28.84 27.89
C PHE A 1157 39.95 27.63 28.56
N SER A 1158 38.61 27.62 28.59
CA SER A 1158 37.77 26.52 29.09
C SER A 1158 36.80 26.02 28.00
N SER A 1159 36.18 24.86 28.24
CA SER A 1159 35.03 24.39 27.45
C SER A 1159 33.77 25.26 27.66
N LYS A 1160 33.73 26.10 28.70
CA LYS A 1160 32.66 27.08 28.96
C LYS A 1160 32.90 28.47 28.34
N GLY A 1161 34.02 28.68 27.64
CA GLY A 1161 34.44 29.98 27.12
C GLY A 1161 35.81 30.42 27.65
N ILE A 1162 36.14 31.69 27.46
CA ILE A 1162 37.36 32.33 28.00
C ILE A 1162 37.00 33.03 29.30
N PHE A 1163 37.84 32.87 30.32
CA PHE A 1163 37.70 33.46 31.64
C PHE A 1163 39.00 34.15 32.06
N TYR A 1164 38.95 35.06 33.03
CA TYR A 1164 40.10 35.82 33.48
C TYR A 1164 40.34 35.58 34.97
N VAL A 1165 41.59 35.24 35.33
CA VAL A 1165 41.99 34.95 36.72
C VAL A 1165 43.20 35.76 37.15
N ALA A 1166 43.34 36.02 38.45
CA ALA A 1166 44.53 36.66 38.99
C ALA A 1166 45.73 35.69 38.96
N PRO A 1167 46.98 36.17 38.78
CA PRO A 1167 48.17 35.31 38.75
C PRO A 1167 48.33 34.39 39.98
N ASN A 1168 47.87 34.84 41.15
CA ASN A 1168 47.92 34.07 42.39
C ASN A 1168 46.98 32.84 42.40
N THR A 1169 45.95 32.82 41.55
CA THR A 1169 44.99 31.69 41.44
C THR A 1169 45.64 30.43 40.85
N ILE A 1170 46.67 30.59 40.00
CA ILE A 1170 47.39 29.47 39.39
C ILE A 1170 48.29 28.83 40.43
N LYS A 1171 48.15 27.52 40.67
CA LYS A 1171 48.89 26.80 41.73
C LYS A 1171 50.06 25.95 41.21
N SER A 1172 50.20 25.80 39.90
CA SER A 1172 51.20 24.92 39.27
C SER A 1172 51.72 25.51 37.96
N ASN A 1173 52.98 25.21 37.62
CA ASN A 1173 53.63 25.56 36.36
C ASN A 1173 53.53 27.06 35.97
N ARG A 1174 53.73 27.96 36.95
CA ARG A 1174 53.63 29.42 36.76
C ARG A 1174 54.66 29.94 35.76
N GLU A 1175 55.83 29.33 35.72
CA GLU A 1175 56.93 29.62 34.79
C GLU A 1175 56.60 29.35 33.31
N LEU A 1176 55.49 28.67 33.02
CA LEU A 1176 54.99 28.48 31.65
C LEU A 1176 54.07 29.61 31.19
N ILE A 1177 53.50 30.42 32.09
CA ILE A 1177 52.48 31.44 31.77
C ILE A 1177 52.96 32.39 30.67
N GLY A 1178 54.20 32.87 30.75
CA GLY A 1178 54.78 33.82 29.79
C GLY A 1178 55.25 33.22 28.46
N LYS A 1179 55.05 31.92 28.21
CA LYS A 1179 55.52 31.23 26.99
C LYS A 1179 54.38 30.94 26.02
N TRP A 1180 54.70 30.73 24.75
CA TRP A 1180 53.74 30.23 23.75
C TRP A 1180 53.40 28.76 24.03
N LYS A 1181 52.15 28.37 23.75
CA LYS A 1181 51.64 27.04 24.11
C LYS A 1181 50.75 26.52 22.99
N VAL A 1182 50.81 25.22 22.73
CA VAL A 1182 49.80 24.55 21.89
C VAL A 1182 48.94 23.69 22.79
N ILE A 1183 47.62 23.86 22.69
CA ILE A 1183 46.63 23.06 23.41
C ILE A 1183 45.75 22.28 22.42
N VAL A 1184 45.23 21.15 22.87
CA VAL A 1184 44.18 20.41 22.18
C VAL A 1184 43.01 20.18 23.11
N SER A 1185 41.80 20.11 22.56
CA SER A 1185 40.65 19.55 23.26
C SER A 1185 41.02 18.18 23.83
N LYS A 1186 40.59 17.88 25.07
CA LYS A 1186 40.43 16.48 25.47
C LYS A 1186 39.66 15.76 24.38
N THR A 1187 40.17 14.64 23.89
CA THR A 1187 39.66 13.89 22.73
C THR A 1187 38.14 13.76 22.77
N ALA A 1188 37.46 14.63 22.04
CA ALA A 1188 36.05 14.50 21.76
C ALA A 1188 35.94 13.67 20.49
N ALA A 1189 35.56 12.41 20.64
CA ALA A 1189 35.00 11.66 19.53
C ALA A 1189 33.63 12.26 19.21
N GLU A 1190 33.61 13.40 18.50
CA GLU A 1190 32.40 13.86 17.84
C GLU A 1190 31.90 12.71 16.96
N HIS A 1191 30.62 12.36 17.13
CA HIS A 1191 29.99 11.16 16.55
C HIS A 1191 30.59 9.80 16.98
N ALA A 1192 31.23 9.70 18.14
CA ALA A 1192 31.73 8.44 18.72
C ALA A 1192 32.67 7.61 17.81
N GLY A 1193 33.36 8.28 16.88
CA GLY A 1193 34.24 7.64 15.90
C GLY A 1193 33.59 7.31 14.55
N GLN A 1194 32.33 7.72 14.32
CA GLN A 1194 31.80 7.82 12.96
C GLN A 1194 32.59 8.86 12.16
N ALA A 1195 32.69 8.61 10.86
CA ALA A 1195 33.10 9.60 9.90
C ALA A 1195 32.00 10.65 9.66
N ASP A 1196 32.38 11.83 9.17
CA ASP A 1196 31.46 12.71 8.46
C ASP A 1196 30.90 12.05 7.19
N LYS A 1197 30.00 12.74 6.48
CA LYS A 1197 29.40 12.24 5.21
C LYS A 1197 30.45 11.89 4.12
N GLU A 1198 31.69 12.34 4.26
CA GLU A 1198 32.80 12.15 3.32
C GLU A 1198 33.84 11.12 3.81
N GLY A 1199 33.59 10.41 4.92
CA GLY A 1199 34.51 9.38 5.43
C GLY A 1199 35.59 9.88 6.41
N ARG A 1200 35.58 11.17 6.80
CA ARG A 1200 36.63 11.78 7.64
C ARG A 1200 36.29 11.71 9.13
N LYS A 1201 37.22 11.22 9.94
CA LYS A 1201 37.13 11.26 11.42
C LYS A 1201 37.92 12.45 11.95
N ARG A 1202 37.29 13.35 12.72
CA ARG A 1202 37.98 14.42 13.47
C ARG A 1202 38.26 13.93 14.88
N ILE A 1203 39.52 13.62 15.17
CA ILE A 1203 39.94 13.03 16.45
C ILE A 1203 40.49 14.09 17.42
N LEU A 1204 41.12 15.14 16.88
CA LEU A 1204 41.43 16.38 17.59
C LEU A 1204 40.41 17.44 17.15
N SER A 1205 39.32 17.59 17.91
CA SER A 1205 38.21 18.50 17.52
C SER A 1205 38.59 19.98 17.59
N ARG A 1206 39.46 20.36 18.53
CA ARG A 1206 40.00 21.72 18.65
C ARG A 1206 41.50 21.71 18.93
N ILE A 1207 42.26 22.51 18.18
CA ILE A 1207 43.71 22.71 18.33
C ILE A 1207 43.95 24.22 18.30
N GLU A 1208 44.46 24.79 19.40
CA GLU A 1208 44.66 26.24 19.54
C GLU A 1208 46.10 26.56 19.95
N VAL A 1209 46.56 27.74 19.53
CA VAL A 1209 47.77 28.37 20.06
C VAL A 1209 47.35 29.34 21.14
N LEU A 1210 48.00 29.28 22.31
CA LEU A 1210 47.87 30.25 23.38
C LEU A 1210 49.15 31.10 23.47
N GLY A 1211 48.97 32.41 23.58
CA GLY A 1211 50.05 33.37 23.76
C GLY A 1211 50.62 33.42 25.19
N PRO A 1212 51.60 34.30 25.41
CA PRO A 1212 51.99 34.73 26.75
C PRO A 1212 50.79 35.26 27.53
N ASN A 1213 50.67 34.93 28.82
CA ASN A 1213 49.54 35.26 29.69
C ASN A 1213 48.19 34.62 29.29
N GLU A 1214 48.20 33.64 28.40
CA GLU A 1214 47.06 32.77 28.10
C GLU A 1214 47.36 31.32 28.53
N ILE A 1215 46.42 30.68 29.23
CA ILE A 1215 46.53 29.31 29.73
C ILE A 1215 45.23 28.53 29.49
N CYS A 1216 45.20 27.24 29.83
CA CYS A 1216 44.01 26.41 29.71
C CYS A 1216 43.55 25.85 31.06
N SER A 1217 42.23 25.68 31.23
CA SER A 1217 41.68 24.89 32.32
C SER A 1217 41.90 23.38 32.08
N GLU A 1218 41.49 22.57 33.03
CA GLU A 1218 41.39 21.11 32.88
C GLU A 1218 40.63 20.62 31.64
N SER A 1219 39.85 21.46 30.93
CA SER A 1219 39.09 21.06 29.74
C SER A 1219 39.97 20.74 28.52
N TYR A 1220 41.23 21.17 28.52
CA TYR A 1220 42.19 20.95 27.43
C TYR A 1220 43.44 20.20 27.91
N LEU A 1221 44.21 19.66 26.96
CA LEU A 1221 45.54 19.10 27.17
C LEU A 1221 46.59 20.05 26.59
N LEU A 1222 47.62 20.35 27.38
CA LEU A 1222 48.77 21.15 26.96
C LEU A 1222 49.77 20.23 26.24
N VAL A 1223 49.95 20.47 24.94
CA VAL A 1223 50.67 19.56 24.04
C VAL A 1223 52.15 19.89 23.93
N LYS A 1224 52.50 21.18 23.85
CA LYS A 1224 53.89 21.63 23.82
C LYS A 1224 53.98 23.08 24.26
N ILE A 1225 55.04 23.39 25.01
CA ILE A 1225 55.52 24.76 25.24
C ILE A 1225 56.49 25.13 24.13
N CYS A 1226 56.27 26.30 23.52
CA CYS A 1226 57.00 26.80 22.37
C CYS A 1226 57.76 28.08 22.74
N GLN A 1227 58.90 28.32 22.11
CA GLN A 1227 59.71 29.52 22.31
C GLN A 1227 59.05 30.74 21.68
N ASP A 1228 58.47 30.59 20.50
CA ASP A 1228 57.80 31.65 19.75
C ASP A 1228 56.50 31.16 19.08
N GLU A 1229 55.77 32.11 18.48
CA GLU A 1229 54.53 31.84 17.74
C GLU A 1229 54.75 30.96 16.50
N LYS A 1230 55.93 31.05 15.86
CA LYS A 1230 56.25 30.31 14.63
C LYS A 1230 56.43 28.82 14.94
N GLU A 1231 57.10 28.48 16.03
CA GLU A 1231 57.18 27.12 16.55
C GLU A 1231 55.79 26.59 16.92
N ALA A 1232 54.96 27.39 17.60
CA ALA A 1232 53.60 26.99 17.93
C ALA A 1232 52.73 26.73 16.68
N LYS A 1233 52.81 27.60 15.66
CA LYS A 1233 52.14 27.42 14.36
C LYS A 1233 52.64 26.19 13.63
N ASN A 1234 53.94 25.90 13.64
CA ASN A 1234 54.52 24.69 13.06
C ASN A 1234 54.03 23.42 13.76
N VAL A 1235 53.92 23.43 15.09
CA VAL A 1235 53.36 22.33 15.88
C VAL A 1235 51.88 22.10 15.54
N VAL A 1236 51.09 23.16 15.39
CA VAL A 1236 49.68 23.06 14.94
C VAL A 1236 49.58 22.54 13.50
N ALA A 1237 50.46 22.95 12.59
CA ALA A 1237 50.51 22.43 11.22
C ALA A 1237 50.84 20.94 11.19
N TYR A 1238 51.80 20.48 12.00
CA TYR A 1238 52.15 19.07 12.16
C TYR A 1238 50.95 18.24 12.70
N LEU A 1239 50.27 18.74 13.74
CA LEU A 1239 49.08 18.09 14.31
C LEU A 1239 47.89 18.02 13.34
N LYS A 1240 47.80 18.95 12.39
CA LYS A 1240 46.78 18.97 11.32
C LYS A 1240 47.19 18.17 10.07
N SER A 1241 48.36 17.53 10.05
CA SER A 1241 48.84 16.78 8.88
C SER A 1241 47.98 15.54 8.59
N LYS A 1242 47.74 15.27 7.30
CA LYS A 1242 46.93 14.11 6.84
C LYS A 1242 47.46 12.76 7.32
N GLN A 1243 48.76 12.67 7.62
CA GLN A 1243 49.40 11.43 8.04
C GLN A 1243 49.12 11.13 9.52
N LEU A 1244 49.11 12.14 10.39
CA LEU A 1244 48.70 11.96 11.78
C LEU A 1244 47.21 11.57 11.87
N VAL A 1245 46.35 12.24 11.08
CA VAL A 1245 44.89 11.98 11.02
C VAL A 1245 44.54 10.58 10.47
N LYS A 1246 45.46 9.88 9.80
CA LYS A 1246 45.28 8.49 9.34
C LYS A 1246 45.79 7.42 10.32
N CYS A 1247 46.59 7.79 11.31
CA CYS A 1247 47.23 6.84 12.23
C CYS A 1247 46.54 6.75 13.60
N VAL A 1248 45.62 7.68 13.89
CA VAL A 1248 44.75 7.69 15.07
C VAL A 1248 43.34 7.29 14.66
#